data_AF-A0A7L2H0R6-F1
#
_entry.id   AF-A0A7L2H0R6-F1
#
_cell.length_a   1.000
_cell.length_b   1.000
_cell.length_c   1.000
_cell.angle_alpha   90.00
_cell.angle_beta   90.00
_cell.angle_gamma   90.00
#
_symmetry.space_group_name_H-M   'P 1'
#
loop_
_entity.id
_entity.type
_entity.pdbx_description
1 polymer ?
#
loop_
_entity_poly.entity_id
_entity_poly.type
_entity_poly.pdbx_seq_one_letter_code
_entity_poly.pdbx_strand_id
1 'polypeptide(L)'
;IPVFILAGLLVHCVFLVSIFDIYFSSPLVHGMTPQQTPLPPPAKRLVLFVADGLRADSLYELNSNGTSRAPYLRGILENNGSWGISHTRVPTESRPGHVALIAGFYEDVSAVAKGWKENPVEFDSVFNESKYTWSWGSPDILPMFAKGATGDHVYTFCYTAESEDFGAQDASKLDTWVFDHVKSFFNSSRSNQTLFSVLNEDKVVLFLHLLGIDTNGHAHRPNSREYKENIKKVDEGVKEIASMIENFYGNDGKTAFILTSDHGMTDWGSHGAGHPSETLTPLIVWGAGVNYPQKVTSQVFEDNFLKEWKLEKLKRLDVNQADIAPLMASLIGVPFPLNSVGTLPLEYLNNSAHFKAESMFTNAVQILEQFKVKMSQKKETTLSFLFTPFKPLSDSEQINFLRKTRLYIQQQKYNEAVSLCKTLINLALEGLSYYHTYDRLFLGLSIAMGFVGWTTYVILVIIKTNTDLIKTVQTNNKESTVLFYGFAFVGMIIAFFLLIQTCPWTYYIYCLVPVPLWYAVVRELPVIQDLATNLLSLHISQSIGFLLICTLGIEILVFSFFYRSTLTIGLLVFAGWPVIIQLWVQAKTTALIWTLLCMLLAIFPLMPVVGREPNIPLVITTGLLTLLISCFSLASLCKRENQYRNNEDLKVHFFQMLSIALSTYVVSSTHDSLKNKQGLPVLNQIISWMTLVSSSVLPLLSPTFLFQRLFSILLSLMSTYLLLSTGYEALFPLVLSGLMFVWINMEQEALQHYGLSLKPKLAVFNFAYATDITRFRQLHLDDVRRSFFFVSF
;
A
#
# COMPACT_ATOMS: atom_id res chain seq x y z
N ILE A 1 20.53 14.32 27.33
CA ILE A 1 19.61 13.22 26.99
C ILE A 1 18.37 13.71 26.23
N PRO A 2 17.58 14.70 26.70
CA PRO A 2 16.37 15.14 25.97
C PRO A 2 16.68 15.67 24.56
N VAL A 3 17.75 16.47 24.42
CA VAL A 3 18.21 17.01 23.12
C VAL A 3 18.66 15.91 22.15
N PHE A 4 19.34 14.87 22.66
CA PHE A 4 19.78 13.73 21.83
C PHE A 4 18.60 12.89 21.33
N ILE A 5 17.61 12.65 22.21
CA ILE A 5 16.38 11.95 21.85
C ILE A 5 15.59 12.76 20.82
N LEU A 6 15.43 14.07 21.04
CA LEU A 6 14.73 14.94 20.09
C LEU A 6 15.45 15.00 18.73
N ALA A 7 16.78 15.14 18.73
CA ALA A 7 17.58 15.10 17.50
C ALA A 7 17.45 13.75 16.78
N GLY A 8 17.46 12.65 17.54
CA GLY A 8 17.24 11.31 16.99
C GLY A 8 15.87 11.18 16.34
N LEU A 9 14.80 11.64 17.00
CA LEU A 9 13.46 11.66 16.41
C LEU A 9 13.42 12.45 15.11
N LEU A 10 13.97 13.66 15.09
CA LEU A 10 13.99 14.52 13.90
C LEU A 10 14.74 13.86 12.73
N VAL A 11 15.91 13.25 12.98
CA VAL A 11 16.69 12.55 11.95
C VAL A 11 15.91 11.37 11.37
N HIS A 12 15.24 10.57 12.20
CA HIS A 12 14.43 9.46 11.71
C HIS A 12 13.16 9.93 10.99
N CYS A 13 12.56 11.05 11.40
CA CYS A 13 11.47 11.67 10.64
C CYS A 13 11.95 12.08 9.23
N VAL A 14 13.15 12.66 9.10
CA VAL A 14 13.72 12.97 7.78
C VAL A 14 13.92 11.70 6.96
N PHE A 15 14.48 10.64 7.55
CA PHE A 15 14.66 9.37 6.83
C PHE A 15 13.33 8.76 6.38
N LEU A 16 12.31 8.78 7.24
CA LEU A 16 10.97 8.29 6.90
C LEU A 16 10.36 9.07 5.74
N VAL A 17 10.40 10.41 5.79
CA VAL A 17 9.86 11.27 4.73
C VAL A 17 10.66 11.10 3.43
N SER A 18 11.97 10.88 3.50
CA SER A 18 12.82 10.70 2.32
C SER A 18 12.43 9.49 1.46
N ILE A 19 11.86 8.44 2.06
CA ILE A 19 11.37 7.27 1.31
C ILE A 19 10.30 7.70 0.31
N PHE A 20 9.37 8.56 0.72
CA PHE A 20 8.32 9.07 -0.15
C PHE A 20 8.91 9.89 -1.30
N ASP A 21 9.72 10.90 -1.02
CA ASP A 21 10.27 11.76 -2.10
C ASP A 21 11.23 11.02 -3.06
N ILE A 22 11.96 10.02 -2.59
CA ILE A 22 12.96 9.28 -3.40
C ILE A 22 12.33 8.17 -4.24
N TYR A 23 11.33 7.48 -3.67
CA TYR A 23 10.77 6.29 -4.30
C TYR A 23 9.43 6.55 -4.99
N PHE A 24 8.72 7.59 -4.59
CA PHE A 24 7.34 7.87 -4.98
C PHE A 24 7.25 9.26 -5.59
N SER A 25 7.12 9.33 -6.91
CA SER A 25 7.14 10.58 -7.67
C SER A 25 5.88 10.68 -8.53
N SER A 26 5.34 11.88 -8.67
CA SER A 26 4.16 12.08 -9.52
C SER A 26 4.45 11.56 -10.94
N PRO A 27 3.58 10.69 -11.49
CA PRO A 27 3.70 10.21 -12.87
C PRO A 27 3.30 11.30 -13.88
N LEU A 28 2.66 12.38 -13.42
CA LEU A 28 2.15 13.42 -14.29
C LEU A 28 3.26 14.29 -14.86
N VAL A 29 3.21 14.48 -16.17
CA VAL A 29 4.00 15.42 -16.95
C VAL A 29 3.03 16.48 -17.50
N HIS A 30 3.42 17.74 -17.46
CA HIS A 30 2.61 18.86 -17.95
C HIS A 30 3.34 19.60 -19.08
N GLY A 31 2.58 20.25 -19.96
CA GLY A 31 3.11 21.02 -21.09
C GLY A 31 3.11 20.29 -22.44
N MET A 32 2.41 19.16 -22.54
CA MET A 32 2.22 18.42 -23.80
C MET A 32 0.98 18.89 -24.55
N THR A 33 0.91 18.55 -25.84
CA THR A 33 -0.27 18.80 -26.68
C THR A 33 -1.00 17.48 -26.98
N PRO A 34 -2.33 17.39 -26.79
CA PRO A 34 -3.09 16.17 -27.07
C PRO A 34 -2.99 15.75 -28.54
N GLN A 35 -2.83 14.45 -28.79
CA GLN A 35 -2.74 13.88 -30.14
C GLN A 35 -4.03 13.13 -30.50
N GLN A 36 -4.60 13.45 -31.67
CA GLN A 36 -5.82 12.82 -32.19
C GLN A 36 -5.53 12.04 -33.48
N THR A 37 -6.13 10.86 -33.63
CA THR A 37 -6.06 10.08 -34.86
C THR A 37 -6.78 10.84 -36.00
N PRO A 38 -6.16 11.03 -37.18
CA PRO A 38 -6.73 11.82 -38.28
C PRO A 38 -7.80 11.08 -39.10
N LEU A 39 -8.34 9.98 -38.60
CA LEU A 39 -9.30 9.12 -39.30
C LEU A 39 -10.63 9.09 -38.56
N PRO A 40 -11.75 8.91 -39.28
CA PRO A 40 -13.07 8.87 -38.66
C PRO A 40 -13.18 7.70 -37.66
N PRO A 41 -13.70 7.93 -36.45
CA PRO A 41 -13.87 6.88 -35.47
C PRO A 41 -15.00 5.93 -35.83
N PRO A 42 -14.95 4.68 -35.35
CA PRO A 42 -16.02 3.71 -35.61
C PRO A 42 -17.32 4.01 -34.85
N ALA A 43 -17.25 4.61 -33.66
CA ALA A 43 -18.39 4.95 -32.81
C ALA A 43 -18.57 6.47 -32.69
N LYS A 44 -19.82 6.90 -32.47
CA LYS A 44 -20.16 8.29 -32.10
C LYS A 44 -20.20 8.46 -30.59
N ARG A 45 -20.51 7.38 -29.87
CA ARG A 45 -20.74 7.40 -28.43
C ARG A 45 -20.21 6.15 -27.76
N LEU A 46 -19.78 6.31 -26.51
CA LEU A 46 -19.22 5.26 -25.66
C LEU A 46 -20.04 5.16 -24.38
N VAL A 47 -20.38 3.93 -23.98
CA VAL A 47 -20.97 3.62 -22.68
C VAL A 47 -19.97 2.81 -21.87
N LEU A 48 -19.52 3.35 -20.75
CA LEU A 48 -18.61 2.71 -19.81
C LEU A 48 -19.37 2.29 -18.55
N PHE A 49 -19.42 0.99 -18.29
CA PHE A 49 -19.89 0.43 -17.02
C PHE A 49 -18.66 -0.01 -16.22
N VAL A 50 -18.49 0.55 -15.03
CA VAL A 50 -17.49 0.06 -14.06
C VAL A 50 -18.25 -0.49 -12.87
N ALA A 51 -18.17 -1.81 -12.70
CA ALA A 51 -18.78 -2.52 -11.58
C ALA A 51 -17.73 -2.72 -10.50
N ASP A 52 -17.67 -1.77 -9.56
CA ASP A 52 -16.62 -1.64 -8.54
C ASP A 52 -16.49 -2.94 -7.73
N GLY A 53 -15.25 -3.36 -7.45
CA GLY A 53 -14.94 -4.57 -6.68
C GLY A 53 -15.32 -5.89 -7.36
N LEU A 54 -15.67 -5.90 -8.66
CA LEU A 54 -16.01 -7.11 -9.41
C LEU A 54 -14.78 -7.92 -9.80
N ARG A 55 -14.64 -9.12 -9.21
CA ARG A 55 -13.60 -10.08 -9.58
C ARG A 55 -13.86 -10.73 -10.94
N ALA A 56 -12.80 -10.99 -11.71
CA ALA A 56 -12.91 -11.70 -12.99
C ALA A 56 -13.50 -13.11 -12.83
N ASP A 57 -13.05 -13.87 -11.84
CA ASP A 57 -13.57 -15.21 -11.55
C ASP A 57 -15.08 -15.18 -11.22
N SER A 58 -15.52 -14.22 -10.42
CA SER A 58 -16.89 -14.06 -9.97
C SER A 58 -17.83 -13.65 -11.10
N LEU A 59 -17.32 -13.09 -12.20
CA LEU A 59 -18.11 -12.87 -13.41
C LEU A 59 -18.10 -14.10 -14.34
N TYR A 60 -16.93 -14.68 -14.60
CA TYR A 60 -16.75 -15.67 -15.67
C TYR A 60 -17.05 -17.12 -15.26
N GLU A 61 -16.91 -17.45 -13.99
CA GLU A 61 -17.23 -18.78 -13.49
C GLU A 61 -18.73 -19.13 -13.63
N LEU A 62 -18.97 -20.40 -13.87
CA LEU A 62 -20.31 -20.96 -13.89
C LEU A 62 -20.75 -21.36 -12.48
N ASN A 63 -22.06 -21.29 -12.24
CA ASN A 63 -22.64 -21.88 -11.04
C ASN A 63 -22.54 -23.42 -11.08
N SER A 64 -22.80 -24.06 -9.95
CA SER A 64 -22.73 -25.52 -9.80
C SER A 64 -23.66 -26.28 -10.76
N ASN A 65 -24.74 -25.64 -11.22
CA ASN A 65 -25.68 -26.17 -12.22
C ASN A 65 -25.19 -25.98 -13.68
N GLY A 66 -24.00 -25.39 -13.88
CA GLY A 66 -23.41 -25.11 -15.19
C GLY A 66 -23.91 -23.84 -15.87
N THR A 67 -24.76 -23.02 -15.24
CA THR A 67 -25.25 -21.76 -15.83
C THR A 67 -24.40 -20.57 -15.40
N SER A 68 -24.28 -19.55 -16.26
CA SER A 68 -23.64 -18.28 -15.89
C SER A 68 -24.48 -17.53 -14.86
N ARG A 69 -23.82 -16.79 -13.96
CA ARG A 69 -24.47 -15.80 -13.06
C ARG A 69 -24.85 -14.53 -13.82
N ALA A 70 -24.08 -14.19 -14.84
CA ALA A 70 -24.29 -13.04 -15.70
C ALA A 70 -24.61 -13.54 -17.13
N PRO A 71 -25.83 -14.05 -17.38
CA PRO A 71 -26.19 -14.63 -18.67
C PRO A 71 -26.14 -13.64 -19.83
N TYR A 72 -26.46 -12.36 -19.63
CA TYR A 72 -26.36 -11.36 -20.70
C TYR A 72 -24.91 -11.11 -21.10
N LEU A 73 -24.04 -10.80 -20.14
CA LEU A 73 -22.61 -10.55 -20.37
C LEU A 73 -21.89 -11.79 -20.90
N ARG A 74 -22.26 -12.98 -20.42
CA ARG A 74 -21.81 -14.26 -20.99
C ARG A 74 -22.26 -14.40 -22.45
N GLY A 75 -23.50 -14.04 -22.76
CA GLY A 75 -24.00 -14.02 -24.13
C GLY A 75 -23.23 -13.05 -25.03
N ILE A 76 -22.84 -11.87 -24.51
CA ILE A 76 -22.04 -10.88 -25.24
C ILE A 76 -20.66 -11.45 -25.59
N LEU A 77 -19.91 -11.96 -24.62
CA LEU A 77 -18.56 -12.49 -24.89
C LEU A 77 -18.57 -13.74 -25.77
N GLU A 78 -19.67 -14.51 -25.79
CA GLU A 78 -19.80 -15.70 -26.63
C GLU A 78 -20.22 -15.39 -28.08
N ASN A 79 -20.93 -14.27 -28.31
CA ASN A 79 -21.57 -14.01 -29.62
C ASN A 79 -21.25 -12.65 -30.24
N ASN A 80 -21.11 -11.58 -29.45
CA ASN A 80 -21.20 -10.21 -29.95
C ASN A 80 -19.98 -9.33 -29.63
N GLY A 81 -19.13 -9.73 -28.69
CA GLY A 81 -18.04 -8.89 -28.18
C GLY A 81 -16.71 -9.60 -28.04
N SER A 82 -15.71 -8.82 -27.64
CA SER A 82 -14.38 -9.28 -27.25
C SER A 82 -14.25 -9.27 -25.73
N TRP A 83 -13.45 -10.17 -25.16
CA TRP A 83 -13.32 -10.32 -23.71
C TRP A 83 -11.90 -10.69 -23.29
N GLY A 84 -11.58 -10.42 -22.03
CA GLY A 84 -10.33 -10.82 -21.40
C GLY A 84 -10.22 -10.32 -19.97
N ILE A 85 -9.01 -10.35 -19.41
CA ILE A 85 -8.73 -9.81 -18.08
C ILE A 85 -8.05 -8.45 -18.20
N SER A 86 -8.54 -7.49 -17.43
CA SER A 86 -7.86 -6.22 -17.16
C SER A 86 -7.02 -6.35 -15.90
N HIS A 87 -5.71 -6.15 -16.04
CA HIS A 87 -4.74 -6.26 -14.95
C HIS A 87 -4.56 -4.90 -14.27
N THR A 88 -5.15 -4.75 -13.08
CA THR A 88 -4.93 -3.57 -12.22
C THR A 88 -3.63 -3.68 -11.42
N ARG A 89 -3.19 -2.58 -10.80
CA ARG A 89 -1.93 -2.48 -10.04
C ARG A 89 -2.19 -2.05 -8.61
N VAL A 90 -1.21 -2.32 -7.74
CA VAL A 90 -1.21 -1.84 -6.36
C VAL A 90 -0.95 -0.32 -6.34
N PRO A 91 -1.66 0.46 -5.52
CA PRO A 91 -2.73 0.03 -4.61
C PRO A 91 -4.04 -0.23 -5.37
N THR A 92 -4.65 -1.40 -5.12
CA THR A 92 -5.94 -1.81 -5.71
C THR A 92 -7.11 -1.14 -4.98
N GLU A 93 -7.10 0.19 -4.98
CA GLU A 93 -8.11 1.06 -4.40
C GLU A 93 -8.98 1.67 -5.52
N SER A 94 -10.22 2.05 -5.21
CA SER A 94 -11.17 2.44 -6.25
C SER A 94 -10.70 3.64 -7.07
N ARG A 95 -10.16 4.68 -6.42
CA ARG A 95 -9.66 5.87 -7.12
C ARG A 95 -8.50 5.56 -8.08
N PRO A 96 -7.37 4.98 -7.66
CA PRO A 96 -6.29 4.59 -8.58
C PRO A 96 -6.75 3.73 -9.76
N GLY A 97 -7.67 2.79 -9.53
CA GLY A 97 -8.22 1.94 -10.59
C GLY A 97 -9.03 2.73 -11.62
N HIS A 98 -9.90 3.64 -11.17
CA HIS A 98 -10.65 4.53 -12.07
C HIS A 98 -9.76 5.49 -12.85
N VAL A 99 -8.72 6.03 -12.22
CA VAL A 99 -7.72 6.88 -12.90
C VAL A 99 -6.99 6.09 -13.99
N ALA A 100 -6.59 4.85 -13.72
CA ALA A 100 -5.99 3.98 -14.73
C ALA A 100 -6.96 3.69 -15.89
N LEU A 101 -8.22 3.39 -15.60
CA LEU A 101 -9.24 3.11 -16.62
C LEU A 101 -9.49 4.31 -17.54
N ILE A 102 -9.66 5.50 -16.97
CA ILE A 102 -10.22 6.68 -17.68
C ILE A 102 -9.13 7.63 -18.16
N ALA A 103 -8.06 7.82 -17.39
CA ALA A 103 -6.92 8.68 -17.74
C ALA A 103 -5.71 7.88 -18.26
N GLY A 104 -5.69 6.56 -18.09
CA GLY A 104 -4.66 5.71 -18.67
C GLY A 104 -3.31 5.75 -17.97
N PHE A 105 -3.23 6.21 -16.72
CA PHE A 105 -2.00 6.21 -15.92
C PHE A 105 -2.24 5.67 -14.51
N TYR A 106 -1.17 5.17 -13.90
CA TYR A 106 -1.22 4.60 -12.56
C TYR A 106 -0.86 5.67 -11.53
N GLU A 107 -1.75 5.94 -10.58
CA GLU A 107 -1.41 6.82 -9.46
C GLU A 107 -0.28 6.22 -8.62
N ASP A 108 0.59 7.09 -8.14
CA ASP A 108 1.67 6.73 -7.24
C ASP A 108 1.15 6.70 -5.79
N VAL A 109 1.68 5.81 -4.94
CA VAL A 109 1.30 5.65 -3.52
C VAL A 109 1.36 6.98 -2.74
N SER A 110 2.26 7.89 -3.12
CA SER A 110 2.36 9.23 -2.54
C SER A 110 1.13 10.11 -2.78
N ALA A 111 0.40 9.93 -3.88
CA ALA A 111 -0.84 10.65 -4.16
C ALA A 111 -1.98 10.20 -3.24
N VAL A 112 -2.00 8.92 -2.85
CA VAL A 112 -2.94 8.37 -1.85
C VAL A 112 -2.60 8.88 -0.45
N ALA A 113 -1.31 8.94 -0.11
CA ALA A 113 -0.85 9.44 1.19
C ALA A 113 -1.09 10.95 1.40
N LYS A 114 -1.05 11.77 0.33
CA LYS A 114 -1.26 13.22 0.40
C LYS A 114 -2.74 13.63 0.36
N GLY A 115 -3.60 12.79 -0.18
CA GLY A 115 -5.05 13.02 -0.20
C GLY A 115 -5.77 11.69 -0.39
N TRP A 116 -6.41 11.18 0.67
CA TRP A 116 -7.15 9.91 0.60
C TRP A 116 -8.44 10.05 -0.21
N LYS A 117 -9.12 11.19 -0.10
CA LYS A 117 -10.44 11.43 -0.72
C LYS A 117 -10.39 12.11 -2.08
N GLU A 118 -9.31 12.80 -2.41
CA GLU A 118 -9.22 13.58 -3.66
C GLU A 118 -7.79 13.62 -4.18
N ASN A 119 -7.62 13.51 -5.49
CA ASN A 119 -6.30 13.65 -6.10
C ASN A 119 -5.86 15.13 -5.99
N PRO A 120 -4.67 15.41 -5.41
CA PRO A 120 -4.21 16.78 -5.23
C PRO A 120 -3.80 17.49 -6.53
N VAL A 121 -3.69 16.78 -7.66
CA VAL A 121 -3.21 17.31 -8.94
C VAL A 121 -4.21 17.00 -10.06
N GLU A 122 -4.59 18.02 -10.81
CA GLU A 122 -5.45 17.88 -11.98
C GLU A 122 -4.76 17.08 -13.10
N PHE A 123 -5.52 16.23 -13.76
CA PHE A 123 -5.05 15.40 -14.87
C PHE A 123 -6.07 15.37 -16.00
N ASP A 124 -5.57 15.11 -17.20
CA ASP A 124 -6.38 14.93 -18.40
C ASP A 124 -6.88 13.48 -18.51
N SER A 125 -8.05 13.29 -19.12
CA SER A 125 -8.71 11.99 -19.22
C SER A 125 -9.60 11.91 -20.46
N VAL A 126 -10.09 10.71 -20.80
CA VAL A 126 -11.03 10.54 -21.92
C VAL A 126 -12.28 11.40 -21.76
N PHE A 127 -12.69 11.72 -20.53
CA PHE A 127 -13.87 12.55 -20.29
C PHE A 127 -13.60 14.03 -20.58
N ASN A 128 -12.38 14.50 -20.33
CA ASN A 128 -11.93 15.87 -20.64
C ASN A 128 -11.82 16.06 -22.16
N GLU A 129 -11.40 15.02 -22.87
CA GLU A 129 -11.22 15.03 -24.33
C GLU A 129 -12.51 14.75 -25.12
N SER A 130 -13.59 14.35 -24.42
CA SER A 130 -14.90 14.12 -25.00
C SER A 130 -15.65 15.42 -25.28
N LYS A 131 -16.63 15.39 -26.18
CA LYS A 131 -17.49 16.56 -26.43
C LYS A 131 -18.50 16.75 -25.31
N TYR A 132 -19.06 15.66 -24.80
CA TYR A 132 -19.93 15.65 -23.63
C TYR A 132 -19.78 14.33 -22.87
N THR A 133 -19.73 14.43 -21.54
CA THR A 133 -19.74 13.28 -20.63
C THR A 133 -20.89 13.43 -19.65
N TRP A 134 -21.72 12.39 -19.50
CA TRP A 134 -22.65 12.27 -18.38
C TRP A 134 -22.27 11.06 -17.54
N SER A 135 -22.22 11.26 -16.22
CA SER A 135 -21.76 10.25 -15.28
C SER A 135 -22.72 10.10 -14.10
N TRP A 136 -22.95 8.85 -13.68
CA TRP A 136 -23.83 8.51 -12.55
C TRP A 136 -23.12 7.55 -11.58
N GLY A 137 -23.16 7.85 -10.27
CA GLY A 137 -22.62 6.96 -9.25
C GLY A 137 -22.10 7.65 -7.99
N SER A 138 -20.92 7.23 -7.50
CA SER A 138 -20.42 7.64 -6.18
C SER A 138 -19.94 9.09 -6.17
N PRO A 139 -20.22 9.86 -5.09
CA PRO A 139 -19.65 11.19 -4.88
C PRO A 139 -18.13 11.17 -4.64
N ASP A 140 -17.53 10.02 -4.35
CA ASP A 140 -16.08 9.90 -4.14
C ASP A 140 -15.31 9.66 -5.45
N ILE A 141 -15.99 9.21 -6.51
CA ILE A 141 -15.37 8.91 -7.81
C ILE A 141 -15.62 9.99 -8.86
N LEU A 142 -16.88 10.33 -9.09
CA LEU A 142 -17.27 11.15 -10.24
C LEU A 142 -16.65 12.56 -10.25
N PRO A 143 -16.65 13.32 -9.13
CA PRO A 143 -16.19 14.71 -9.15
C PRO A 143 -14.74 14.89 -9.57
N MET A 144 -13.87 13.90 -9.35
CA MET A 144 -12.45 14.02 -9.69
C MET A 144 -12.21 14.17 -11.21
N PHE A 145 -13.08 13.59 -12.04
CA PHE A 145 -12.99 13.71 -13.50
C PHE A 145 -13.68 14.98 -14.05
N ALA A 146 -14.58 15.59 -13.26
CA ALA A 146 -15.23 16.84 -13.64
C ALA A 146 -14.40 18.07 -13.27
N LYS A 147 -13.69 18.04 -12.14
CA LYS A 147 -12.93 19.18 -11.62
C LYS A 147 -11.82 19.67 -12.57
N GLY A 148 -11.16 18.74 -13.27
CA GLY A 148 -10.13 19.06 -14.26
C GLY A 148 -10.65 19.32 -15.68
N ALA A 149 -11.98 19.21 -15.92
CA ALA A 149 -12.55 19.42 -17.24
C ALA A 149 -12.62 20.92 -17.57
N THR A 150 -12.13 21.29 -18.75
CA THR A 150 -12.21 22.69 -19.20
C THR A 150 -13.61 22.98 -19.74
N GLY A 151 -14.41 23.70 -18.97
CA GLY A 151 -15.75 24.14 -19.35
C GLY A 151 -16.88 23.19 -18.95
N ASP A 152 -18.11 23.53 -19.34
CA ASP A 152 -19.33 22.87 -18.86
C ASP A 152 -19.76 21.69 -19.73
N HIS A 153 -18.92 20.64 -19.83
CA HIS A 153 -19.20 19.47 -20.67
C HIS A 153 -19.10 18.10 -19.98
N VAL A 154 -18.66 18.05 -18.71
CA VAL A 154 -18.64 16.84 -17.88
C VAL A 154 -19.65 16.99 -16.75
N TYR A 155 -20.75 16.23 -16.81
CA TYR A 155 -21.85 16.30 -15.85
C TYR A 155 -21.86 15.09 -14.92
N THR A 156 -21.99 15.33 -13.61
CA THR A 156 -21.94 14.31 -12.56
C THR A 156 -23.26 14.27 -11.79
N PHE A 157 -23.85 13.08 -11.67
CA PHE A 157 -25.03 12.83 -10.85
C PHE A 157 -24.69 11.79 -9.78
N CYS A 158 -24.65 12.23 -8.53
CA CYS A 158 -24.29 11.38 -7.40
C CYS A 158 -25.47 11.14 -6.46
N TYR A 159 -25.52 9.95 -5.88
CA TYR A 159 -26.26 9.74 -4.64
C TYR A 159 -25.52 10.40 -3.46
N THR A 160 -26.17 10.49 -2.30
CA THR A 160 -25.54 11.10 -1.12
C THR A 160 -24.52 10.16 -0.48
N ALA A 161 -23.48 10.70 0.14
CA ALA A 161 -22.44 9.90 0.79
C ALA A 161 -23.00 8.99 1.90
N GLU A 162 -24.07 9.41 2.58
CA GLU A 162 -24.74 8.60 3.61
C GLU A 162 -25.47 7.38 3.03
N SER A 163 -25.67 7.33 1.71
CA SER A 163 -26.27 6.18 1.04
C SER A 163 -25.31 4.99 0.93
N GLU A 164 -23.99 5.23 1.01
CA GLU A 164 -22.89 4.25 1.03
C GLU A 164 -22.75 3.58 2.41
N ASP A 165 -23.83 2.96 2.87
CA ASP A 165 -23.85 2.25 4.16
C ASP A 165 -23.43 0.78 3.98
N PHE A 166 -22.16 0.50 4.29
CA PHE A 166 -21.58 -0.86 4.30
C PHE A 166 -22.21 -1.80 5.34
N GLY A 167 -23.04 -1.29 6.27
CA GLY A 167 -23.81 -2.08 7.22
C GLY A 167 -25.26 -2.33 6.80
N ALA A 168 -25.72 -1.76 5.68
CA ALA A 168 -27.10 -1.86 5.22
C ALA A 168 -27.47 -3.25 4.68
N GLN A 169 -28.78 -3.55 4.67
CA GLN A 169 -29.30 -4.86 4.24
C GLN A 169 -29.21 -5.14 2.73
N ASP A 170 -29.19 -4.11 1.89
CA ASP A 170 -29.09 -4.24 0.43
C ASP A 170 -28.29 -3.09 -0.19
N ALA A 171 -27.01 -3.33 -0.46
CA ALA A 171 -26.14 -2.37 -1.12
C ALA A 171 -26.40 -2.23 -2.63
N SER A 172 -27.10 -3.19 -3.26
CA SER A 172 -27.45 -3.11 -4.70
C SER A 172 -28.43 -1.98 -5.04
N LYS A 173 -29.01 -1.34 -4.02
CA LYS A 173 -29.80 -0.12 -4.17
C LYS A 173 -29.00 1.01 -4.85
N LEU A 174 -27.68 1.04 -4.68
CA LEU A 174 -26.79 2.03 -5.30
C LEU A 174 -26.74 1.83 -6.82
N ASP A 175 -26.64 0.58 -7.27
CA ASP A 175 -26.66 0.25 -8.69
C ASP A 175 -28.04 0.51 -9.30
N THR A 176 -29.10 0.13 -8.58
CA THR A 176 -30.48 0.43 -8.97
C THR A 176 -30.70 1.94 -9.12
N TRP A 177 -30.19 2.75 -8.19
CA TRP A 177 -30.25 4.21 -8.27
C TRP A 177 -29.61 4.71 -9.57
N VAL A 178 -28.43 4.21 -9.93
CA VAL A 178 -27.72 4.58 -11.16
C VAL A 178 -28.56 4.23 -12.39
N PHE A 179 -29.05 3.00 -12.48
CA PHE A 179 -29.87 2.56 -13.62
C PHE A 179 -31.17 3.37 -13.75
N ASP A 180 -31.87 3.65 -12.65
CA ASP A 180 -33.11 4.42 -12.66
C ASP A 180 -32.88 5.88 -13.06
N HIS A 181 -31.78 6.49 -12.63
CA HIS A 181 -31.43 7.86 -13.01
C HIS A 181 -31.06 7.96 -14.49
N VAL A 182 -30.35 6.98 -15.03
CA VAL A 182 -30.06 6.91 -16.48
C VAL A 182 -31.35 6.75 -17.28
N LYS A 183 -32.26 5.87 -16.86
CA LYS A 183 -33.58 5.71 -17.50
C LYS A 183 -34.39 7.00 -17.47
N SER A 184 -34.46 7.66 -16.31
CA SER A 184 -35.15 8.94 -16.13
C SER A 184 -34.55 10.04 -17.00
N PHE A 185 -33.22 10.11 -17.08
CA PHE A 185 -32.49 11.08 -17.89
C PHE A 185 -32.80 10.92 -19.38
N PHE A 186 -32.74 9.70 -19.93
CA PHE A 186 -33.07 9.44 -21.32
C PHE A 186 -34.55 9.69 -21.63
N ASN A 187 -35.47 9.33 -20.72
CA ASN A 187 -36.89 9.65 -20.89
C ASN A 187 -37.14 11.16 -20.91
N SER A 188 -36.51 11.91 -20.01
CA SER A 188 -36.61 13.38 -19.95
C SER A 188 -35.96 14.05 -21.16
N SER A 189 -34.90 13.46 -21.73
CA SER A 189 -34.27 13.99 -22.93
C SER A 189 -35.20 13.97 -24.14
N ARG A 190 -36.17 13.05 -24.22
CA ARG A 190 -37.12 12.99 -25.35
C ARG A 190 -38.03 14.21 -25.43
N SER A 191 -38.31 14.88 -24.31
CA SER A 191 -39.11 16.11 -24.24
C SER A 191 -38.26 17.38 -24.19
N ASN A 192 -36.95 17.27 -23.97
CA ASN A 192 -36.01 18.39 -23.95
C ASN A 192 -35.18 18.42 -25.24
N GLN A 193 -35.59 19.27 -26.20
CA GLN A 193 -34.97 19.33 -27.53
C GLN A 193 -33.48 19.69 -27.50
N THR A 194 -33.06 20.55 -26.56
CA THR A 194 -31.64 20.88 -26.38
C THR A 194 -30.85 19.66 -25.93
N LEU A 195 -31.30 18.97 -24.88
CA LEU A 195 -30.63 17.78 -24.37
C LEU A 195 -30.61 16.65 -25.42
N PHE A 196 -31.72 16.46 -26.14
CA PHE A 196 -31.80 15.50 -27.23
C PHE A 196 -30.77 15.79 -28.33
N SER A 197 -30.61 17.05 -28.72
CA SER A 197 -29.62 17.46 -29.72
C SER A 197 -28.20 17.18 -29.25
N VAL A 198 -27.88 17.52 -28.01
CA VAL A 198 -26.56 17.33 -27.42
C VAL A 198 -26.22 15.84 -27.27
N LEU A 199 -27.19 14.99 -26.93
CA LEU A 199 -26.99 13.53 -26.87
C LEU A 199 -26.75 12.88 -28.24
N ASN A 200 -27.20 13.52 -29.33
CA ASN A 200 -27.00 13.02 -30.70
C ASN A 200 -25.72 13.54 -31.36
N GLU A 201 -24.91 14.31 -30.64
CA GLU A 201 -23.58 14.72 -31.09
C GLU A 201 -22.58 13.56 -31.10
N ASP A 202 -21.43 13.78 -31.76
CA ASP A 202 -20.31 12.84 -31.76
C ASP A 202 -19.43 13.04 -30.52
N LYS A 203 -18.63 12.02 -30.16
CA LYS A 203 -17.70 12.01 -29.03
C LYS A 203 -18.41 12.12 -27.67
N VAL A 204 -19.56 11.47 -27.53
CA VAL A 204 -20.33 11.41 -26.28
C VAL A 204 -19.87 10.24 -25.43
N VAL A 205 -19.70 10.47 -24.12
CA VAL A 205 -19.40 9.42 -23.14
C VAL A 205 -20.52 9.34 -22.09
N LEU A 206 -20.95 8.12 -21.78
CA LEU A 206 -21.90 7.81 -20.73
C LEU A 206 -21.21 6.89 -19.74
N PHE A 207 -21.00 7.34 -18.50
CA PHE A 207 -20.29 6.60 -17.47
C PHE A 207 -21.23 6.19 -16.33
N LEU A 208 -21.31 4.89 -16.07
CA LEU A 208 -22.10 4.32 -14.99
C LEU A 208 -21.15 3.65 -14.00
N HIS A 209 -21.00 4.23 -12.82
CA HIS A 209 -20.24 3.70 -11.71
C HIS A 209 -21.16 2.92 -10.77
N LEU A 210 -20.96 1.60 -10.70
CA LEU A 210 -21.84 0.66 -10.00
C LEU A 210 -21.12 0.11 -8.75
N LEU A 211 -21.38 0.74 -7.59
CA LEU A 211 -20.68 0.48 -6.32
C LEU A 211 -21.22 -0.73 -5.54
N GLY A 212 -22.42 -1.23 -5.87
CA GLY A 212 -23.13 -2.22 -5.04
C GLY A 212 -22.38 -3.54 -4.85
N ILE A 213 -21.57 -3.95 -5.82
CA ILE A 213 -20.76 -5.18 -5.75
C ILE A 213 -19.64 -5.02 -4.71
N ASP A 214 -18.87 -3.94 -4.76
CA ASP A 214 -17.80 -3.65 -3.78
C ASP A 214 -18.34 -3.56 -2.35
N THR A 215 -19.41 -2.79 -2.14
CA THR A 215 -20.05 -2.64 -0.83
C THR A 215 -20.52 -3.99 -0.27
N ASN A 216 -21.13 -4.85 -1.10
CA ASN A 216 -21.47 -6.22 -0.68
C ASN A 216 -20.22 -7.10 -0.48
N GLY A 217 -19.14 -6.83 -1.22
CA GLY A 217 -17.85 -7.46 -1.06
C GLY A 217 -17.28 -7.21 0.33
N HIS A 218 -17.20 -5.96 0.77
CA HIS A 218 -16.78 -5.59 2.13
C HIS A 218 -17.72 -6.12 3.20
N ALA A 219 -19.03 -5.93 3.02
CA ALA A 219 -20.04 -6.25 4.04
C ALA A 219 -20.25 -7.77 4.22
N HIS A 220 -20.24 -8.52 3.12
CA HIS A 220 -20.70 -9.90 3.07
C HIS A 220 -19.69 -10.88 2.48
N ARG A 221 -18.58 -10.40 1.89
CA ARG A 221 -17.53 -11.18 1.21
C ARG A 221 -17.91 -11.63 -0.21
N PRO A 222 -16.94 -11.81 -1.11
CA PRO A 222 -17.21 -12.19 -2.50
C PRO A 222 -17.91 -13.54 -2.71
N ASN A 223 -17.80 -14.46 -1.75
CA ASN A 223 -18.45 -15.77 -1.83
C ASN A 223 -19.92 -15.78 -1.37
N SER A 224 -20.40 -14.68 -0.80
CA SER A 224 -21.76 -14.55 -0.27
C SER A 224 -22.84 -14.62 -1.35
N ARG A 225 -24.09 -14.85 -0.89
CA ARG A 225 -25.25 -14.76 -1.76
C ARG A 225 -25.44 -13.33 -2.23
N GLU A 226 -25.25 -12.35 -1.35
CA GLU A 226 -25.46 -10.93 -1.60
C GLU A 226 -24.56 -10.42 -2.72
N TYR A 227 -23.25 -10.70 -2.66
CA TYR A 227 -22.32 -10.36 -3.74
C TYR A 227 -22.71 -11.03 -5.07
N LYS A 228 -23.02 -12.33 -5.05
CA LYS A 228 -23.39 -13.09 -6.26
C LYS A 228 -24.73 -12.67 -6.86
N GLU A 229 -25.72 -12.33 -6.05
CA GLU A 229 -27.00 -11.79 -6.52
C GLU A 229 -26.85 -10.35 -7.02
N ASN A 230 -25.93 -9.55 -6.45
CA ASN A 230 -25.62 -8.23 -6.99
C ASN A 230 -25.01 -8.32 -8.41
N ILE A 231 -24.16 -9.31 -8.68
CA ILE A 231 -23.64 -9.56 -10.04
C ILE A 231 -24.79 -9.81 -11.03
N LYS A 232 -25.81 -10.58 -10.63
CA LYS A 232 -27.02 -10.81 -11.46
C LYS A 232 -27.78 -9.51 -11.69
N LYS A 233 -27.99 -8.70 -10.64
CA LYS A 233 -28.65 -7.40 -10.76
C LYS A 233 -27.91 -6.46 -11.73
N VAL A 234 -26.57 -6.44 -11.67
CA VAL A 234 -25.73 -5.68 -12.61
C VAL A 234 -25.87 -6.22 -14.03
N ASP A 235 -25.84 -7.54 -14.24
CA ASP A 235 -26.06 -8.14 -15.57
C ASP A 235 -27.42 -7.74 -16.18
N GLU A 236 -28.49 -7.81 -15.39
CA GLU A 236 -29.85 -7.42 -15.80
C GLU A 236 -29.95 -5.92 -16.10
N GLY A 237 -29.38 -5.07 -15.23
CA GLY A 237 -29.36 -3.62 -15.42
C GLY A 237 -28.55 -3.20 -16.65
N VAL A 238 -27.37 -3.80 -16.85
CA VAL A 238 -26.54 -3.54 -18.05
C VAL A 238 -27.30 -3.94 -19.33
N LYS A 239 -28.01 -5.08 -19.32
CA LYS A 239 -28.88 -5.49 -20.43
C LYS A 239 -29.97 -4.46 -20.72
N GLU A 240 -30.67 -4.00 -19.68
CA GLU A 240 -31.75 -3.00 -19.80
C GLU A 240 -31.22 -1.69 -20.37
N ILE A 241 -30.14 -1.15 -19.79
CA ILE A 241 -29.53 0.13 -20.22
C ILE A 241 -28.98 0.03 -21.64
N ALA A 242 -28.24 -1.02 -21.97
CA ALA A 242 -27.70 -1.19 -23.33
C ALA A 242 -28.82 -1.24 -24.37
N SER A 243 -29.88 -2.02 -24.09
CA SER A 243 -31.05 -2.11 -24.98
C SER A 243 -31.79 -0.78 -25.10
N MET A 244 -31.94 -0.04 -24.00
CA MET A 244 -32.58 1.28 -23.98
C MET A 244 -31.79 2.30 -24.83
N ILE A 245 -30.47 2.33 -24.67
CA ILE A 245 -29.58 3.25 -25.39
C ILE A 245 -29.62 2.95 -26.89
N GLU A 246 -29.48 1.69 -27.29
CA GLU A 246 -29.59 1.30 -28.70
C GLU A 246 -30.94 1.71 -29.29
N ASN A 247 -32.04 1.46 -28.58
CA ASN A 247 -33.38 1.86 -29.04
C ASN A 247 -33.56 3.38 -29.12
N PHE A 248 -32.97 4.14 -28.19
CA PHE A 248 -33.03 5.61 -28.20
C PHE A 248 -32.39 6.20 -29.47
N TYR A 249 -31.29 5.61 -29.93
CA TYR A 249 -30.60 6.01 -31.15
C TYR A 249 -31.07 5.26 -32.40
N GLY A 250 -32.17 4.50 -32.31
CA GLY A 250 -32.73 3.78 -33.45
C GLY A 250 -31.84 2.65 -33.98
N ASN A 251 -31.01 2.04 -33.13
CA ASN A 251 -30.07 0.97 -33.47
C ASN A 251 -29.13 1.37 -34.63
N ASP A 252 -28.60 2.59 -34.59
CA ASP A 252 -27.73 3.15 -35.64
C ASP A 252 -26.35 2.45 -35.76
N GLY A 253 -26.02 1.54 -34.85
CA GLY A 253 -24.75 0.82 -34.82
C GLY A 253 -23.56 1.74 -34.56
N LYS A 254 -23.77 2.88 -33.87
CA LYS A 254 -22.74 3.88 -33.55
C LYS A 254 -22.41 4.00 -32.06
N THR A 255 -22.85 3.05 -31.25
CA THR A 255 -22.53 2.97 -29.82
C THR A 255 -21.51 1.86 -29.55
N ALA A 256 -20.45 2.18 -28.82
CA ALA A 256 -19.55 1.19 -28.25
C ALA A 256 -19.81 1.05 -26.74
N PHE A 257 -19.66 -0.16 -26.22
CA PHE A 257 -19.89 -0.48 -24.81
C PHE A 257 -18.67 -1.17 -24.21
N ILE A 258 -18.33 -0.80 -22.98
CA ILE A 258 -17.27 -1.42 -22.18
C ILE A 258 -17.84 -1.73 -20.80
N LEU A 259 -17.66 -2.97 -20.34
CA LEU A 259 -17.88 -3.36 -18.95
C LEU A 259 -16.57 -3.87 -18.35
N THR A 260 -16.20 -3.32 -17.21
CA THR A 260 -15.00 -3.72 -16.46
C THR A 260 -15.13 -3.43 -14.96
N SER A 261 -14.03 -3.61 -14.23
CA SER A 261 -13.89 -3.25 -12.82
C SER A 261 -12.59 -2.46 -12.62
N ASP A 262 -12.57 -1.64 -11.59
CA ASP A 262 -11.39 -0.90 -11.10
C ASP A 262 -10.45 -1.80 -10.28
N HIS A 263 -11.01 -2.69 -9.45
CA HIS A 263 -10.32 -3.77 -8.77
C HIS A 263 -11.24 -4.96 -8.52
N GLY A 264 -10.67 -6.06 -8.01
CA GLY A 264 -11.41 -7.17 -7.42
C GLY A 264 -11.41 -7.08 -5.90
N MET A 265 -11.44 -8.23 -5.23
CA MET A 265 -11.53 -8.30 -3.77
C MET A 265 -10.96 -9.62 -3.27
N THR A 266 -10.28 -9.61 -2.11
CA THR A 266 -9.91 -10.87 -1.42
C THR A 266 -11.14 -11.59 -0.85
N ASP A 267 -10.98 -12.86 -0.49
CA ASP A 267 -12.08 -13.63 0.12
C ASP A 267 -12.58 -13.07 1.47
N TRP A 268 -11.89 -12.09 2.07
CA TRP A 268 -12.33 -11.41 3.29
C TRP A 268 -13.29 -10.27 3.06
N GLY A 269 -13.43 -9.81 1.81
CA GLY A 269 -14.00 -8.50 1.57
C GLY A 269 -13.01 -7.38 1.91
N SER A 270 -11.73 -7.53 1.53
CA SER A 270 -10.75 -6.44 1.57
C SER A 270 -9.96 -6.38 0.27
N HIS A 271 -9.56 -5.18 -0.13
CA HIS A 271 -8.68 -4.88 -1.27
C HIS A 271 -7.62 -3.83 -0.85
N GLY A 272 -6.74 -3.43 -1.78
CA GLY A 272 -5.64 -2.49 -1.57
C GLY A 272 -4.24 -3.11 -1.77
N ALA A 273 -4.17 -4.45 -1.87
CA ALA A 273 -2.95 -5.23 -2.03
C ALA A 273 -2.86 -5.91 -3.41
N GLY A 274 -1.83 -6.75 -3.58
CA GLY A 274 -1.47 -7.37 -4.86
C GLY A 274 -1.98 -8.79 -5.08
N HIS A 275 -3.01 -9.25 -4.36
CA HIS A 275 -3.51 -10.62 -4.58
C HIS A 275 -4.20 -10.73 -5.95
N PRO A 276 -4.08 -11.86 -6.68
CA PRO A 276 -4.74 -12.03 -7.98
C PRO A 276 -6.26 -11.78 -7.97
N SER A 277 -6.94 -12.11 -6.88
CA SER A 277 -8.38 -11.82 -6.74
C SER A 277 -8.69 -10.32 -6.65
N GLU A 278 -7.72 -9.49 -6.30
CA GLU A 278 -7.80 -8.02 -6.32
C GLU A 278 -7.34 -7.46 -7.67
N THR A 279 -6.31 -8.07 -8.27
CA THR A 279 -5.66 -7.50 -9.46
C THR A 279 -6.25 -7.93 -10.80
N LEU A 280 -7.04 -9.02 -10.83
CA LEU A 280 -7.66 -9.56 -12.04
C LEU A 280 -9.12 -9.12 -12.14
N THR A 281 -9.39 -8.18 -13.04
CA THR A 281 -10.73 -7.62 -13.27
C THR A 281 -11.29 -8.09 -14.62
N PRO A 282 -12.60 -8.27 -14.77
CA PRO A 282 -13.16 -8.66 -16.06
C PRO A 282 -13.08 -7.50 -17.05
N LEU A 283 -12.96 -7.80 -18.34
CA LEU A 283 -13.14 -6.84 -19.41
C LEU A 283 -14.00 -7.45 -20.52
N ILE A 284 -15.14 -6.83 -20.81
CA ILE A 284 -16.03 -7.20 -21.91
C ILE A 284 -16.33 -5.95 -22.73
N VAL A 285 -16.09 -6.00 -24.04
CA VAL A 285 -16.25 -4.86 -24.94
C VAL A 285 -17.08 -5.30 -26.15
N TRP A 286 -18.05 -4.49 -26.55
CA TRP A 286 -18.94 -4.81 -27.68
C TRP A 286 -19.51 -3.57 -28.37
N GLY A 287 -20.17 -3.76 -29.51
CA GLY A 287 -20.80 -2.69 -30.28
C GLY A 287 -19.90 -2.13 -31.39
N ALA A 288 -20.09 -0.86 -31.72
CA ALA A 288 -19.48 -0.19 -32.86
C ALA A 288 -17.93 -0.23 -32.80
N GLY A 289 -17.31 -0.76 -33.85
CA GLY A 289 -15.84 -0.79 -33.97
C GLY A 289 -15.14 -1.87 -33.16
N VAL A 290 -15.87 -2.81 -32.57
CA VAL A 290 -15.32 -3.88 -31.73
C VAL A 290 -15.33 -5.21 -32.47
N ASN A 291 -14.32 -6.05 -32.23
CA ASN A 291 -14.25 -7.40 -32.80
C ASN A 291 -15.28 -8.33 -32.17
N TYR A 292 -15.84 -9.18 -33.03
CA TYR A 292 -16.63 -10.33 -32.61
C TYR A 292 -15.74 -11.40 -31.94
N PRO A 293 -16.35 -12.32 -31.17
CA PRO A 293 -15.60 -13.39 -30.51
C PRO A 293 -14.81 -14.24 -31.51
N GLN A 294 -13.52 -14.39 -31.26
CA GLN A 294 -12.63 -15.20 -32.11
C GLN A 294 -12.54 -16.62 -31.57
N LYS A 295 -12.91 -17.60 -32.39
CA LYS A 295 -12.77 -19.02 -32.04
C LYS A 295 -11.32 -19.48 -32.22
N VAL A 296 -10.78 -20.16 -31.23
CA VAL A 296 -9.42 -20.71 -31.24
C VAL A 296 -9.44 -22.20 -30.90
N THR A 297 -8.52 -22.96 -31.49
CA THR A 297 -8.36 -24.40 -31.22
C THR A 297 -7.56 -24.65 -29.95
N SER A 298 -6.55 -23.82 -29.69
CA SER A 298 -5.74 -23.81 -28.49
C SER A 298 -5.19 -22.42 -28.23
N GLN A 299 -4.95 -22.11 -26.96
CA GLN A 299 -4.31 -20.89 -26.48
C GLN A 299 -3.60 -21.25 -25.17
N VAL A 300 -2.48 -20.58 -24.89
CA VAL A 300 -1.60 -20.93 -23.76
C VAL A 300 -1.55 -19.75 -22.80
N PHE A 301 -1.95 -20.00 -21.56
CA PHE A 301 -1.83 -19.11 -20.42
C PHE A 301 -1.19 -19.90 -19.27
N GLU A 302 -0.53 -19.21 -18.35
CA GLU A 302 0.08 -19.85 -17.17
C GLU A 302 -0.97 -20.31 -16.13
N ASP A 303 -2.18 -19.75 -16.21
CA ASP A 303 -3.32 -20.05 -15.34
C ASP A 303 -4.25 -21.15 -15.89
N ASN A 304 -5.15 -21.66 -15.03
CA ASN A 304 -6.16 -22.66 -15.40
C ASN A 304 -7.54 -22.06 -15.69
N PHE A 305 -7.67 -20.73 -15.74
CA PHE A 305 -8.96 -20.03 -15.71
C PHE A 305 -9.84 -20.35 -16.91
N LEU A 306 -9.26 -20.50 -18.11
CA LEU A 306 -10.00 -20.84 -19.32
C LEU A 306 -10.80 -22.14 -19.17
N LYS A 307 -10.22 -23.14 -18.51
CA LYS A 307 -10.85 -24.44 -18.26
C LYS A 307 -11.94 -24.33 -17.19
N GLU A 308 -11.65 -23.58 -16.13
CA GLU A 308 -12.59 -23.34 -15.02
C GLU A 308 -13.84 -22.59 -15.50
N TRP A 309 -13.66 -21.60 -16.38
CA TRP A 309 -14.74 -20.76 -16.91
C TRP A 309 -15.41 -21.34 -18.16
N LYS A 310 -14.95 -22.50 -18.66
CA LYS A 310 -15.38 -23.13 -19.92
C LYS A 310 -15.34 -22.16 -21.11
N LEU A 311 -14.20 -21.51 -21.29
CA LEU A 311 -13.93 -20.50 -22.33
C LEU A 311 -12.75 -20.86 -23.24
N GLU A 312 -12.27 -22.10 -23.20
CA GLU A 312 -11.06 -22.55 -23.90
C GLU A 312 -11.10 -22.31 -25.41
N LYS A 313 -12.30 -22.33 -26.00
CA LYS A 313 -12.54 -22.16 -27.43
C LYS A 313 -12.70 -20.70 -27.87
N LEU A 314 -12.73 -19.75 -26.93
CA LEU A 314 -12.88 -18.32 -27.21
C LEU A 314 -11.58 -17.62 -26.84
N LYS A 315 -11.04 -16.83 -27.77
CA LYS A 315 -9.79 -16.12 -27.57
C LYS A 315 -9.91 -15.12 -26.41
N ARG A 316 -9.05 -15.28 -25.40
CA ARG A 316 -8.91 -14.33 -24.28
C ARG A 316 -7.92 -13.23 -24.66
N LEU A 317 -8.31 -11.97 -24.45
CA LEU A 317 -7.51 -10.78 -24.78
C LEU A 317 -7.19 -9.98 -23.52
N ASP A 318 -6.10 -10.30 -22.85
CA ASP A 318 -5.70 -9.58 -21.63
C ASP A 318 -5.08 -8.22 -21.93
N VAL A 319 -5.34 -7.25 -21.05
CA VAL A 319 -4.83 -5.88 -21.16
C VAL A 319 -4.33 -5.38 -19.80
N ASN A 320 -3.42 -4.42 -19.80
CA ASN A 320 -3.19 -3.63 -18.59
C ASN A 320 -4.36 -2.65 -18.43
N GLN A 321 -4.77 -2.36 -17.21
CA GLN A 321 -5.92 -1.47 -16.97
C GLN A 321 -5.78 -0.09 -17.65
N ALA A 322 -4.55 0.45 -17.72
CA ALA A 322 -4.24 1.69 -18.42
C ALA A 322 -4.50 1.66 -19.93
N ASP A 323 -4.54 0.47 -20.54
CA ASP A 323 -4.78 0.26 -21.98
C ASP A 323 -6.25 0.49 -22.37
N ILE A 324 -7.16 0.58 -21.40
CA ILE A 324 -8.59 0.83 -21.63
C ILE A 324 -8.83 2.30 -22.05
N ALA A 325 -8.08 3.25 -21.49
CA ALA A 325 -8.15 4.66 -21.90
C ALA A 325 -7.86 4.88 -23.40
N PRO A 326 -6.73 4.38 -23.98
CA PRO A 326 -6.49 4.50 -25.42
C PRO A 326 -7.50 3.72 -26.26
N LEU A 327 -8.05 2.61 -25.76
CA LEU A 327 -9.15 1.89 -26.44
C LEU A 327 -10.39 2.79 -26.56
N MET A 328 -10.82 3.41 -25.45
CA MET A 328 -11.93 4.35 -25.43
C MET A 328 -11.70 5.52 -26.39
N ALA A 329 -10.52 6.16 -26.29
CA ALA A 329 -10.16 7.30 -27.14
C ALA A 329 -10.23 6.94 -28.63
N SER A 330 -9.75 5.76 -29.01
CA SER A 330 -9.77 5.28 -30.40
C SER A 330 -11.17 4.94 -30.91
N LEU A 331 -12.07 4.45 -30.06
CA LEU A 331 -13.44 4.06 -30.45
C LEU A 331 -14.29 5.27 -30.84
N ILE A 332 -14.16 6.40 -30.12
CA ILE A 332 -14.93 7.63 -30.36
C ILE A 332 -14.12 8.75 -31.01
N GLY A 333 -12.82 8.55 -31.23
CA GLY A 333 -11.95 9.48 -31.97
C GLY A 333 -11.65 10.77 -31.22
N VAL A 334 -11.49 10.70 -29.90
CA VAL A 334 -10.98 11.80 -29.08
C VAL A 334 -9.45 11.69 -28.94
N PRO A 335 -8.74 12.76 -28.57
CA PRO A 335 -7.33 12.66 -28.24
C PRO A 335 -7.03 11.60 -27.16
N PHE A 336 -5.85 10.99 -27.24
CA PHE A 336 -5.37 10.12 -26.16
C PHE A 336 -5.04 10.97 -24.93
N PRO A 337 -5.44 10.57 -23.70
CA PRO A 337 -5.17 11.36 -22.52
C PRO A 337 -3.68 11.67 -22.37
N LEU A 338 -3.36 12.89 -21.98
CA LEU A 338 -2.01 13.44 -22.04
C LEU A 338 -0.94 12.56 -21.37
N ASN A 339 -1.29 12.03 -20.19
CA ASN A 339 -0.42 11.23 -19.34
C ASN A 339 -0.66 9.72 -19.48
N SER A 340 -1.46 9.29 -20.46
CA SER A 340 -1.72 7.87 -20.66
C SER A 340 -0.43 7.11 -20.97
N VAL A 341 -0.14 6.07 -20.19
CA VAL A 341 0.93 5.09 -20.44
C VAL A 341 0.39 3.81 -21.08
N GLY A 342 -0.90 3.79 -21.41
CA GLY A 342 -1.58 2.65 -22.01
C GLY A 342 -1.18 2.43 -23.46
N THR A 343 -1.04 1.17 -23.84
CA THR A 343 -0.82 0.73 -25.22
C THR A 343 -2.14 0.31 -25.84
N LEU A 344 -2.54 0.92 -26.95
CA LEU A 344 -3.81 0.64 -27.63
C LEU A 344 -3.98 -0.87 -27.95
N PRO A 345 -4.97 -1.56 -27.37
CA PRO A 345 -5.17 -2.99 -27.61
C PRO A 345 -5.89 -3.23 -28.95
N LEU A 346 -5.12 -3.23 -30.05
CA LEU A 346 -5.61 -3.34 -31.43
C LEU A 346 -6.45 -4.60 -31.74
N GLU A 347 -6.35 -5.62 -30.90
CA GLU A 347 -7.11 -6.86 -31.02
C GLU A 347 -8.58 -6.71 -30.64
N TYR A 348 -8.93 -5.67 -29.88
CA TYR A 348 -10.33 -5.31 -29.62
C TYR A 348 -10.98 -4.58 -30.80
N LEU A 349 -10.19 -3.90 -31.64
CA LEU A 349 -10.72 -3.05 -32.71
C LEU A 349 -11.07 -3.85 -33.97
N ASN A 350 -12.31 -3.70 -34.45
CA ASN A 350 -12.78 -4.14 -35.76
C ASN A 350 -12.76 -2.98 -36.76
N ASN A 351 -11.58 -2.69 -37.30
CA ASN A 351 -11.38 -1.60 -38.26
C ASN A 351 -10.23 -1.96 -39.22
N SER A 352 -10.07 -1.16 -40.27
CA SER A 352 -9.02 -1.33 -41.29
C SER A 352 -7.61 -1.34 -40.67
N ALA A 353 -6.69 -2.06 -41.32
CA ALA A 353 -5.28 -2.07 -40.91
C ALA A 353 -4.66 -0.65 -40.93
N HIS A 354 -5.11 0.20 -41.84
CA HIS A 354 -4.73 1.62 -41.90
C HIS A 354 -5.16 2.37 -40.64
N PHE A 355 -6.43 2.23 -40.22
CA PHE A 355 -6.93 2.84 -38.99
C PHE A 355 -6.16 2.38 -37.75
N LYS A 356 -5.89 1.07 -37.67
CA LYS A 356 -5.11 0.49 -36.58
C LYS A 356 -3.68 1.05 -36.53
N ALA A 357 -3.02 1.18 -37.69
CA ALA A 357 -1.67 1.72 -37.77
C ALA A 357 -1.61 3.22 -37.41
N GLU A 358 -2.53 4.04 -37.92
CA GLU A 358 -2.61 5.46 -37.59
C GLU A 358 -2.96 5.71 -36.11
N SER A 359 -3.87 4.92 -35.54
CA SER A 359 -4.22 5.04 -34.11
C SER A 359 -3.06 4.63 -33.21
N MET A 360 -2.37 3.53 -33.56
CA MET A 360 -1.17 3.08 -32.84
C MET A 360 -0.01 4.08 -32.98
N PHE A 361 0.15 4.72 -34.14
CA PHE A 361 1.12 5.81 -34.32
C PHE A 361 0.79 7.01 -33.43
N THR A 362 -0.47 7.42 -33.38
CA THR A 362 -0.93 8.54 -32.54
C THR A 362 -0.70 8.24 -31.05
N ASN A 363 -1.03 7.04 -30.59
CA ASN A 363 -0.75 6.58 -29.23
C ASN A 363 0.76 6.60 -28.92
N ALA A 364 1.60 6.13 -29.84
CA ALA A 364 3.05 6.17 -29.68
C ALA A 364 3.62 7.59 -29.63
N VAL A 365 3.07 8.53 -30.42
CA VAL A 365 3.46 9.94 -30.37
C VAL A 365 3.06 10.56 -29.02
N GLN A 366 1.85 10.30 -28.51
CA GLN A 366 1.42 10.84 -27.22
C GLN A 366 2.36 10.42 -26.06
N ILE A 367 2.75 9.14 -26.01
CA ILE A 367 3.70 8.64 -25.00
C ILE A 367 5.11 9.21 -25.24
N LEU A 368 5.52 9.37 -26.49
CA LEU A 368 6.82 9.98 -26.82
C LEU A 368 6.88 11.46 -26.39
N GLU A 369 5.79 12.22 -26.49
CA GLU A 369 5.75 13.61 -26.03
C GLU A 369 5.93 13.71 -24.51
N GLN A 370 5.37 12.77 -23.72
CA GLN A 370 5.65 12.68 -22.28
C GLN A 370 7.16 12.52 -22.03
N PHE A 371 7.79 11.57 -22.74
CA PHE A 371 9.22 11.32 -22.64
C PHE A 371 10.04 12.58 -22.96
N LYS A 372 9.72 13.27 -24.06
CA LYS A 372 10.44 14.48 -24.51
C LYS A 372 10.35 15.62 -23.50
N VAL A 373 9.14 15.88 -22.97
CA VAL A 373 8.94 16.94 -21.99
C VAL A 373 9.69 16.61 -20.71
N LYS A 374 9.59 15.37 -20.22
CA LYS A 374 10.29 14.94 -19.00
C LYS A 374 11.82 15.00 -19.14
N MET A 375 12.34 14.57 -20.30
CA MET A 375 13.75 14.69 -20.65
C MET A 375 14.21 16.15 -20.63
N SER A 376 13.43 17.05 -21.24
CA SER A 376 13.76 18.47 -21.34
C SER A 376 13.76 19.14 -19.97
N GLN A 377 12.74 18.90 -19.15
CA GLN A 377 12.68 19.36 -17.76
C GLN A 377 13.91 18.91 -16.96
N LYS A 378 14.33 17.65 -17.13
CA LYS A 378 15.49 17.14 -16.41
C LYS A 378 16.81 17.72 -16.93
N LYS A 379 16.91 17.93 -18.24
CA LYS A 379 18.08 18.54 -18.89
C LYS A 379 18.26 20.01 -18.48
N GLU A 380 17.18 20.76 -18.32
CA GLU A 380 17.20 22.18 -17.91
C GLU A 380 17.59 22.37 -16.44
N THR A 381 17.21 21.43 -15.58
CA THR A 381 17.49 21.48 -14.14
C THR A 381 18.82 20.83 -13.76
N THR A 382 19.48 20.13 -14.68
CA THR A 382 20.77 19.45 -14.44
C THR A 382 21.90 20.20 -15.13
N LEU A 383 23.04 20.35 -14.45
CA LEU A 383 24.24 20.90 -15.08
C LEU A 383 24.63 20.08 -16.31
N SER A 384 24.95 20.75 -17.42
CA SER A 384 25.14 20.13 -18.74
C SER A 384 26.17 18.99 -18.76
N PHE A 385 27.22 19.07 -17.92
CA PHE A 385 28.25 18.03 -17.82
C PHE A 385 27.87 16.83 -16.93
N LEU A 386 26.80 16.95 -16.13
CA LEU A 386 26.24 15.87 -15.29
C LEU A 386 25.01 15.21 -15.92
N PHE A 387 24.41 15.84 -16.92
CA PHE A 387 23.25 15.28 -17.61
C PHE A 387 23.64 14.10 -18.49
N THR A 388 23.00 12.96 -18.25
CA THR A 388 23.16 11.73 -19.03
C THR A 388 21.85 11.42 -19.75
N PRO A 389 21.79 11.48 -21.09
CA PRO A 389 20.57 11.18 -21.82
C PRO A 389 20.29 9.67 -21.85
N PHE A 390 19.01 9.32 -21.95
CA PHE A 390 18.58 7.95 -22.22
C PHE A 390 18.99 7.52 -23.64
N LYS A 391 20.13 6.82 -23.74
CA LYS A 391 20.79 6.47 -25.00
C LYS A 391 19.90 5.78 -26.04
N PRO A 392 19.02 4.81 -25.69
CA PRO A 392 18.18 4.11 -26.67
C PRO A 392 17.22 5.02 -27.45
N LEU A 393 16.88 6.19 -26.91
CA LEU A 393 15.91 7.12 -27.51
C LEU A 393 16.48 8.54 -27.62
N SER A 394 17.71 8.63 -28.15
CA SER A 394 18.34 9.92 -28.49
C SER A 394 17.50 10.75 -29.46
N ASP A 395 17.72 12.06 -29.53
CA ASP A 395 16.97 12.98 -30.40
C ASP A 395 16.95 12.53 -31.87
N SER A 396 18.07 11.98 -32.38
CA SER A 396 18.15 11.45 -33.73
C SER A 396 17.33 10.16 -33.92
N GLU A 397 17.34 9.27 -32.92
CA GLU A 397 16.55 8.03 -32.98
C GLU A 397 15.06 8.32 -32.91
N GLN A 398 14.63 9.28 -32.07
CA GLN A 398 13.22 9.71 -32.03
C GLN A 398 12.74 10.13 -33.42
N ILE A 399 13.50 10.99 -34.11
CA ILE A 399 13.17 11.44 -35.48
C ILE A 399 13.17 10.26 -36.46
N ASN A 400 14.12 9.33 -36.32
CA ASN A 400 14.23 8.13 -37.16
C ASN A 400 13.00 7.23 -37.03
N PHE A 401 12.58 6.90 -35.80
CA PHE A 401 11.37 6.13 -35.52
C PHE A 401 10.15 6.78 -36.16
N LEU A 402 9.91 8.07 -35.91
CA LEU A 402 8.74 8.78 -36.44
C LEU A 402 8.73 8.80 -37.98
N ARG A 403 9.86 9.11 -38.60
CA ARG A 403 10.00 9.13 -40.07
C ARG A 403 9.75 7.75 -40.66
N LYS A 404 10.38 6.70 -40.10
CA LYS A 404 10.29 5.34 -40.61
C LYS A 404 8.87 4.78 -40.48
N THR A 405 8.19 5.04 -39.37
CA THR A 405 6.79 4.63 -39.21
C THR A 405 5.88 5.32 -40.21
N ARG A 406 6.02 6.64 -40.41
CA ARG A 406 5.26 7.37 -41.43
C ARG A 406 5.50 6.82 -42.84
N LEU A 407 6.75 6.49 -43.19
CA LEU A 407 7.08 5.83 -44.46
C LEU A 407 6.39 4.46 -44.61
N TYR A 408 6.36 3.64 -43.56
CA TYR A 408 5.67 2.35 -43.60
C TYR A 408 4.17 2.49 -43.78
N ILE A 409 3.53 3.45 -43.11
CA ILE A 409 2.10 3.72 -43.31
C ILE A 409 1.82 4.16 -44.76
N GLN A 410 2.63 5.08 -45.31
CA GLN A 410 2.51 5.53 -46.70
C GLN A 410 2.71 4.38 -47.71
N GLN A 411 3.60 3.43 -47.40
CA GLN A 411 3.84 2.22 -48.19
C GLN A 411 2.82 1.09 -47.93
N GLN A 412 1.79 1.33 -47.11
CA GLN A 412 0.77 0.35 -46.71
C GLN A 412 1.32 -0.88 -45.96
N LYS A 413 2.52 -0.75 -45.36
CA LYS A 413 3.17 -1.75 -44.50
C LYS A 413 2.69 -1.59 -43.05
N TYR A 414 1.40 -1.81 -42.84
CA TYR A 414 0.73 -1.49 -41.58
C TYR A 414 1.21 -2.33 -40.40
N ASN A 415 1.51 -3.62 -40.61
CA ASN A 415 1.97 -4.51 -39.54
C ASN A 415 3.36 -4.08 -39.03
N GLU A 416 4.25 -3.71 -39.95
CA GLU A 416 5.59 -3.20 -39.66
C GLU A 416 5.52 -1.84 -38.96
N ALA A 417 4.60 -0.97 -39.37
CA ALA A 417 4.34 0.30 -38.68
C ALA A 417 3.86 0.07 -37.24
N VAL A 418 2.89 -0.81 -37.03
CA VAL A 418 2.38 -1.18 -35.70
C VAL A 418 3.48 -1.77 -34.82
N SER A 419 4.29 -2.68 -35.36
CA SER A 419 5.41 -3.27 -34.63
C SER A 419 6.43 -2.20 -34.20
N LEU A 420 6.74 -1.26 -35.09
CA LEU A 420 7.68 -0.17 -34.81
C LEU A 420 7.14 0.80 -33.76
N CYS A 421 5.84 1.12 -33.79
CA CYS A 421 5.18 1.90 -32.75
C CYS A 421 5.24 1.22 -31.38
N LYS A 422 4.99 -0.09 -31.31
CA LYS A 422 5.09 -0.84 -30.04
C LYS A 422 6.51 -0.79 -29.47
N THR A 423 7.54 -0.92 -30.32
CA THR A 423 8.93 -0.72 -29.91
C THR A 423 9.18 0.69 -29.38
N LEU A 424 8.67 1.72 -30.08
CA LEU A 424 8.81 3.11 -29.65
C LEU A 424 8.11 3.37 -28.30
N ILE A 425 6.90 2.85 -28.10
CA ILE A 425 6.16 2.96 -26.84
C ILE A 425 6.98 2.34 -25.70
N ASN A 426 7.47 1.11 -25.87
CA ASN A 426 8.27 0.45 -24.83
C ASN A 426 9.53 1.26 -24.46
N LEU A 427 10.27 1.75 -25.46
CA LEU A 427 11.46 2.58 -25.23
C LEU A 427 11.12 3.92 -24.57
N ALA A 428 10.00 4.55 -24.94
CA ALA A 428 9.55 5.80 -24.35
C ALA A 428 9.12 5.61 -22.88
N LEU A 429 8.43 4.52 -22.55
CA LEU A 429 8.05 4.18 -21.18
C LEU A 429 9.26 3.84 -20.31
N GLU A 430 10.24 3.08 -20.84
CA GLU A 430 11.51 2.83 -20.16
C GLU A 430 12.28 4.14 -19.92
N GLY A 431 12.32 5.01 -20.94
CA GLY A 431 12.93 6.32 -20.85
C GLY A 431 12.24 7.27 -19.86
N LEU A 432 10.91 7.22 -19.77
CA LEU A 432 10.15 7.92 -18.74
C LEU A 432 10.54 7.44 -17.35
N SER A 433 10.53 6.11 -17.13
CA SER A 433 10.95 5.52 -15.86
C SER A 433 12.38 5.94 -15.47
N TYR A 434 13.29 5.99 -16.44
CA TYR A 434 14.66 6.49 -16.26
C TYR A 434 14.69 7.94 -15.75
N TYR A 435 13.93 8.86 -16.36
CA TYR A 435 13.91 10.25 -15.93
C TYR A 435 13.10 10.51 -14.65
N HIS A 436 12.07 9.71 -14.36
CA HIS A 436 11.37 9.76 -13.07
C HIS A 436 12.26 9.30 -11.92
N THR A 437 13.15 8.34 -12.16
CA THR A 437 14.06 7.78 -11.13
C THR A 437 15.48 8.35 -11.20
N TYR A 438 15.72 9.40 -11.99
CA TYR A 438 17.05 9.92 -12.31
C TYR A 438 17.87 10.31 -11.06
N ASP A 439 17.23 10.96 -10.08
CA ASP A 439 17.88 11.44 -8.86
C ASP A 439 17.91 10.40 -7.73
N ARG A 440 17.29 9.23 -7.93
CA ARG A 440 17.11 8.21 -6.87
C ARG A 440 18.44 7.74 -6.30
N LEU A 441 19.44 7.49 -7.15
CA LEU A 441 20.76 7.05 -6.71
C LEU A 441 21.47 8.16 -5.90
N PHE A 442 21.44 9.39 -6.39
CA PHE A 442 22.08 10.54 -5.73
C PHE A 442 21.49 10.77 -4.33
N LEU A 443 20.16 10.87 -4.23
CA LEU A 443 19.48 11.03 -2.95
C LEU A 443 19.66 9.82 -2.04
N GLY A 444 19.59 8.61 -2.60
CA GLY A 444 19.80 7.36 -1.88
C GLY A 444 21.18 7.31 -1.21
N LEU A 445 22.25 7.71 -1.93
CA LEU A 445 23.59 7.81 -1.36
C LEU A 445 23.66 8.87 -0.24
N SER A 446 22.98 10.01 -0.40
CA SER A 446 22.94 11.07 0.63
C SER A 446 22.28 10.58 1.91
N ILE A 447 21.11 9.94 1.81
CA ILE A 447 20.40 9.38 2.96
C ILE A 447 21.18 8.22 3.58
N ALA A 448 21.82 7.35 2.78
CA ALA A 448 22.68 6.29 3.29
C ALA A 448 23.87 6.87 4.09
N MET A 449 24.52 7.93 3.60
CA MET A 449 25.55 8.64 4.36
C MET A 449 25.01 9.22 5.67
N GLY A 450 23.77 9.72 5.67
CA GLY A 450 23.06 10.17 6.87
C GLY A 450 22.84 9.04 7.88
N PHE A 451 22.33 7.88 7.43
CA PHE A 451 22.11 6.70 8.27
C PHE A 451 23.41 6.17 8.87
N VAL A 452 24.47 6.06 8.06
CA VAL A 452 25.79 5.62 8.53
C VAL A 452 26.35 6.62 9.53
N GLY A 453 26.26 7.92 9.25
CA GLY A 453 26.72 8.97 10.15
C GLY A 453 25.99 8.97 11.49
N TRP A 454 24.65 8.88 11.47
CA TRP A 454 23.83 8.82 12.68
C TRP A 454 24.11 7.56 13.50
N THR A 455 24.11 6.37 12.89
CA THR A 455 24.39 5.10 13.57
C THR A 455 25.81 5.11 14.18
N THR A 456 26.79 5.61 13.44
CA THR A 456 28.17 5.76 13.95
C THR A 456 28.19 6.69 15.15
N TYR A 457 27.52 7.84 15.08
CA TYR A 457 27.45 8.79 16.20
C TYR A 457 26.79 8.17 17.44
N VAL A 458 25.68 7.44 17.27
CA VAL A 458 25.00 6.71 18.35
C VAL A 458 25.96 5.69 18.99
N ILE A 459 26.66 4.90 18.18
CA ILE A 459 27.66 3.93 18.67
C ILE A 459 28.74 4.63 19.49
N LEU A 460 29.29 5.75 19.00
CA LEU A 460 30.34 6.50 19.71
C LEU A 460 29.85 7.07 21.04
N VAL A 461 28.62 7.60 21.08
CA VAL A 461 27.99 8.06 22.33
C VAL A 461 27.81 6.91 23.31
N ILE A 462 27.34 5.75 22.85
CA ILE A 462 27.15 4.55 23.67
C ILE A 462 28.50 4.08 24.24
N ILE A 463 29.54 3.98 23.42
CA ILE A 463 30.87 3.55 23.85
C ILE A 463 31.45 4.55 24.86
N LYS A 464 31.38 5.84 24.56
CA LYS A 464 31.87 6.91 25.44
C LYS A 464 31.20 6.94 26.80
N THR A 465 29.91 6.58 26.86
CA THR A 465 29.11 6.68 28.09
C THR A 465 29.12 5.38 28.90
N ASN A 466 29.15 4.20 28.25
CA ASN A 466 28.87 2.91 28.89
C ASN A 466 30.04 1.91 28.85
N THR A 467 31.22 2.31 28.37
CA THR A 467 32.43 1.48 28.43
C THR A 467 33.58 2.21 29.11
N ASP A 468 34.36 1.46 29.89
CA ASP A 468 35.55 1.97 30.60
C ASP A 468 36.75 2.27 29.70
N LEU A 469 36.61 2.00 28.39
CA LEU A 469 37.66 2.08 27.39
C LEU A 469 38.28 3.49 27.25
N ILE A 470 37.60 4.56 27.73
CA ILE A 470 37.91 5.97 27.40
C ILE A 470 38.02 6.85 28.66
N LYS A 471 38.45 6.30 29.80
CA LYS A 471 38.67 7.12 31.03
C LYS A 471 39.77 8.18 30.87
N THR A 472 40.64 8.07 29.86
CA THR A 472 41.82 8.94 29.66
C THR A 472 41.59 10.15 28.75
N VAL A 473 40.48 10.22 27.98
CA VAL A 473 40.24 11.29 26.97
C VAL A 473 39.34 12.42 27.47
N GLN A 474 38.81 12.32 28.71
CA GLN A 474 37.90 13.31 29.28
C GLN A 474 38.49 14.72 29.48
N THR A 475 39.80 14.93 29.29
CA THR A 475 40.48 16.16 29.72
C THR A 475 40.78 17.19 28.62
N ASN A 476 40.46 16.97 27.34
CA ASN A 476 40.84 17.93 26.28
C ASN A 476 39.85 18.05 25.10
N ASN A 477 38.55 18.25 25.37
CA ASN A 477 37.62 18.70 24.35
C ASN A 477 37.64 20.23 24.21
N LYS A 478 38.72 20.80 23.66
CA LYS A 478 38.63 22.16 23.10
C LYS A 478 37.85 22.09 21.79
N GLU A 479 36.81 22.90 21.66
CA GLU A 479 36.06 23.00 20.40
C GLU A 479 36.99 23.49 19.29
N SER A 480 37.26 22.63 18.31
CA SER A 480 38.02 23.02 17.13
C SER A 480 37.13 23.89 16.24
N THR A 481 37.32 25.20 16.33
CA THR A 481 36.60 26.18 15.51
C THR A 481 36.86 25.95 14.02
N VAL A 482 38.04 25.43 13.65
CA VAL A 482 38.42 25.09 12.28
C VAL A 482 37.53 23.96 11.72
N LEU A 483 37.28 22.91 12.50
CA LEU A 483 36.39 21.81 12.08
C LEU A 483 34.96 22.30 11.87
N PHE A 484 34.45 23.13 12.78
CA PHE A 484 33.12 23.72 12.65
C PHE A 484 32.99 24.53 11.35
N TYR A 485 33.92 25.47 11.10
CA TYR A 485 33.90 26.27 9.87
C TYR A 485 34.10 25.42 8.60
N GLY A 486 34.90 24.35 8.68
CA GLY A 486 35.08 23.39 7.57
C GLY A 486 33.77 22.70 7.18
N PHE A 487 33.05 22.13 8.15
CA PHE A 487 31.74 21.50 7.89
C PHE A 487 30.67 22.52 7.47
N ALA A 488 30.68 23.73 8.06
CA ALA A 488 29.81 24.81 7.61
C ALA A 488 30.07 25.19 6.15
N PHE A 489 31.34 25.26 5.74
CA PHE A 489 31.73 25.53 4.35
C PHE A 489 31.29 24.40 3.40
N VAL A 490 31.43 23.13 3.80
CA VAL A 490 30.89 21.98 3.04
C VAL A 490 29.36 22.10 2.88
N GLY A 491 28.64 22.44 3.95
CA GLY A 491 27.19 22.68 3.89
C GLY A 491 26.83 23.80 2.93
N MET A 492 27.59 24.90 2.92
CA MET A 492 27.40 26.01 1.97
C MET A 492 27.66 25.59 0.52
N ILE A 493 28.69 24.78 0.25
CA ILE A 493 28.95 24.24 -1.09
C ILE A 493 27.79 23.37 -1.56
N ILE A 494 27.28 22.47 -0.70
CA ILE A 494 26.15 21.61 -1.02
C ILE A 494 24.91 22.46 -1.32
N ALA A 495 24.59 23.44 -0.48
CA ALA A 495 23.46 24.33 -0.68
C ALA A 495 23.59 25.13 -2.00
N PHE A 496 24.79 25.62 -2.32
CA PHE A 496 25.06 26.33 -3.57
C PHE A 496 24.93 25.42 -4.80
N PHE A 497 25.43 24.18 -4.71
CA PHE A 497 25.28 23.18 -5.77
C PHE A 497 23.82 22.85 -6.07
N LEU A 498 23.00 22.68 -5.02
CA LEU A 498 21.56 22.44 -5.15
C LEU A 498 20.81 23.66 -5.69
N LEU A 499 21.25 24.87 -5.33
CA LEU A 499 20.67 26.12 -5.82
C LEU A 499 20.90 26.30 -7.32
N ILE A 500 22.12 26.02 -7.80
CA ILE A 500 22.45 26.09 -9.24
C ILE A 500 21.58 25.13 -10.06
N GLN A 501 21.27 23.96 -9.53
CA GLN A 501 20.43 22.95 -10.19
C GLN A 501 18.93 23.15 -9.94
N THR A 502 18.53 24.24 -9.29
CA THR A 502 17.11 24.54 -8.99
C THR A 502 16.38 23.37 -8.32
N CYS A 503 17.09 22.61 -7.46
CA CYS A 503 16.52 21.43 -6.83
C CYS A 503 15.35 21.78 -5.88
N PRO A 504 14.39 20.87 -5.67
CA PRO A 504 13.33 21.05 -4.68
C PRO A 504 13.88 21.30 -3.27
N TRP A 505 13.14 22.02 -2.42
CA TRP A 505 13.56 22.33 -1.05
C TRP A 505 13.84 21.08 -0.19
N THR A 506 13.17 19.96 -0.47
CA THR A 506 13.39 18.69 0.27
C THR A 506 14.80 18.12 0.03
N TYR A 507 15.40 18.38 -1.13
CA TYR A 507 16.78 17.95 -1.44
C TYR A 507 17.78 18.61 -0.50
N TYR A 508 17.55 19.87 -0.12
CA TYR A 508 18.40 20.57 0.83
C TYR A 508 18.40 19.87 2.18
N ILE A 509 17.24 19.39 2.65
CA ILE A 509 17.15 18.63 3.89
C ILE A 509 17.97 17.35 3.78
N TYR A 510 17.75 16.57 2.72
CA TYR A 510 18.39 15.25 2.56
C TYR A 510 19.90 15.33 2.36
N CYS A 511 20.38 16.37 1.67
CA CYS A 511 21.81 16.58 1.42
C CYS A 511 22.54 17.30 2.56
N LEU A 512 21.84 18.12 3.35
CA LEU A 512 22.46 18.83 4.48
C LEU A 512 22.45 18.04 5.77
N VAL A 513 21.49 17.14 6.02
CA VAL A 513 21.44 16.31 7.25
C VAL A 513 22.73 15.51 7.52
N PRO A 514 23.41 14.91 6.51
CA PRO A 514 24.68 14.25 6.75
C PRO A 514 25.78 15.18 7.32
N VAL A 515 25.76 16.48 7.01
CA VAL A 515 26.82 17.43 7.41
C VAL A 515 26.96 17.55 8.94
N PRO A 516 25.92 17.92 9.72
CA PRO A 516 26.02 17.98 11.18
C PRO A 516 26.22 16.60 11.81
N LEU A 517 25.73 15.52 11.19
CA LEU A 517 25.94 14.16 11.69
C LEU A 517 27.41 13.74 11.61
N TRP A 518 28.05 13.94 10.45
CA TRP A 518 29.46 13.64 10.28
C TRP A 518 30.36 14.61 11.04
N TYR A 519 29.94 15.87 11.23
CA TYR A 519 30.60 16.77 12.18
C TYR A 519 30.59 16.17 13.59
N ALA A 520 29.46 15.66 14.06
CA ALA A 520 29.35 15.03 15.37
C ALA A 520 30.21 13.76 15.51
N VAL A 521 30.31 12.94 14.45
CA VAL A 521 31.21 11.78 14.40
C VAL A 521 32.68 12.21 14.45
N VAL A 522 33.10 13.17 13.63
CA VAL A 522 34.49 13.63 13.54
C VAL A 522 34.93 14.34 14.82
N ARG A 523 34.03 14.98 15.56
CA ARG A 523 34.35 15.51 16.90
C ARG A 523 34.80 14.43 17.88
N GLU A 524 34.32 13.21 17.70
CA GLU A 524 34.64 12.06 18.55
C GLU A 524 35.74 11.18 17.92
N LEU A 525 36.54 11.72 16.99
CA LEU A 525 37.67 11.00 16.38
C LEU A 525 38.65 10.36 17.39
N PRO A 526 38.98 11.02 18.52
CA PRO A 526 39.84 10.40 19.54
C PRO A 526 39.26 9.10 20.09
N VAL A 527 37.93 9.03 20.25
CA VAL A 527 37.22 7.82 20.67
C VAL A 527 37.36 6.70 19.62
N ILE A 528 37.27 7.06 18.34
CA ILE A 528 37.46 6.12 17.23
C ILE A 528 38.90 5.57 17.22
N GLN A 529 39.90 6.44 17.43
CA GLN A 529 41.31 6.05 17.46
C GLN A 529 41.58 5.07 18.62
N ASP A 530 41.10 5.40 19.82
CA ASP A 530 41.22 4.51 20.99
C ASP A 530 40.47 3.18 20.75
N LEU A 531 39.28 3.22 20.18
CA LEU A 531 38.54 2.01 19.83
C LEU A 531 39.30 1.14 18.82
N ALA A 532 39.86 1.73 17.77
CA ALA A 532 40.62 1.02 16.74
C ALA A 532 41.88 0.35 17.30
N THR A 533 42.64 1.04 18.16
CA THR A 533 43.82 0.45 18.83
C THR A 533 43.46 -0.73 19.73
N ASN A 534 42.34 -0.62 20.47
CA ASN A 534 41.85 -1.72 21.31
C ASN A 534 41.30 -2.89 20.48
N LEU A 535 40.61 -2.64 19.36
CA LEU A 535 40.11 -3.68 18.45
C LEU A 535 41.26 -4.46 17.78
N LEU A 536 42.36 -3.79 17.42
CA LEU A 536 43.56 -4.42 16.87
C LEU A 536 44.27 -5.36 17.86
N SER A 537 43.98 -5.24 19.16
CA SER A 537 44.54 -6.10 20.21
C SER A 537 43.71 -7.38 20.48
N LEU A 538 42.53 -7.52 19.87
CA LEU A 538 41.65 -8.68 20.04
C LEU A 538 42.06 -9.85 19.13
N HIS A 539 41.71 -11.08 19.55
CA HIS A 539 41.89 -12.27 18.72
C HIS A 539 41.03 -12.20 17.44
N ILE A 540 41.68 -11.95 16.30
CA ILE A 540 41.05 -11.78 14.98
C ILE A 540 40.03 -12.89 14.65
N SER A 541 40.31 -14.14 15.01
CA SER A 541 39.40 -15.27 14.76
C SER A 541 38.08 -15.18 15.54
N GLN A 542 38.10 -14.69 16.78
CA GLN A 542 36.90 -14.51 17.59
C GLN A 542 36.07 -13.32 17.10
N SER A 543 36.72 -12.23 16.70
CA SER A 543 36.06 -11.06 16.11
C SER A 543 35.41 -11.38 14.77
N ILE A 544 36.08 -12.15 13.90
CA ILE A 544 35.50 -12.60 12.63
C ILE A 544 34.31 -13.53 12.88
N GLY A 545 34.44 -14.50 13.79
CA GLY A 545 33.33 -15.41 14.12
C GLY A 545 32.10 -14.67 14.66
N PHE A 546 32.31 -13.68 15.52
CA PHE A 546 31.24 -12.84 16.05
C PHE A 546 30.56 -12.00 14.97
N LEU A 547 31.33 -11.36 14.08
CA LEU A 547 30.79 -10.60 12.95
C LEU A 547 29.97 -11.49 12.02
N LEU A 548 30.46 -12.68 11.69
CA LEU A 548 29.73 -13.65 10.85
C LEU A 548 28.38 -14.04 11.46
N ILE A 549 28.33 -14.29 12.77
CA ILE A 549 27.07 -14.63 13.46
C ILE A 549 26.10 -13.44 13.44
N CYS A 550 26.59 -12.22 13.68
CA CYS A 550 25.75 -11.02 13.65
C CYS A 550 25.20 -10.76 12.25
N THR A 551 26.04 -10.85 11.21
CA THR A 551 25.62 -10.72 9.81
C THR A 551 24.60 -11.79 9.45
N LEU A 552 24.85 -13.06 9.80
CA LEU A 552 23.88 -14.14 9.54
C LEU A 552 22.53 -13.89 10.25
N GLY A 553 22.56 -13.42 11.49
CA GLY A 553 21.35 -13.06 12.23
C GLY A 553 20.57 -11.93 11.56
N ILE A 554 21.25 -10.89 11.10
CA ILE A 554 20.64 -9.77 10.34
C ILE A 554 20.07 -10.27 9.01
N GLU A 555 20.80 -11.09 8.27
CA GLU A 555 20.33 -11.67 7.00
C GLU A 555 19.09 -12.54 7.19
N ILE A 556 18.99 -13.31 8.29
CA ILE A 556 17.78 -14.07 8.62
C ILE A 556 16.60 -13.12 8.89
N LEU A 557 16.82 -12.01 9.60
CA LEU A 557 15.78 -11.00 9.83
C LEU A 557 15.35 -10.33 8.53
N VAL A 558 16.28 -10.00 7.63
CA VAL A 558 15.99 -9.47 6.29
C VAL A 558 15.19 -10.49 5.48
N PHE A 559 15.61 -11.76 5.50
CA PHE A 559 14.93 -12.84 4.80
C PHE A 559 13.50 -13.06 5.32
N SER A 560 13.24 -12.73 6.60
CA SER A 560 11.90 -12.82 7.19
C SER A 560 10.86 -11.85 6.62
N PHE A 561 11.29 -10.73 6.03
CA PHE A 561 10.40 -9.82 5.30
C PHE A 561 9.79 -10.48 4.06
N PHE A 562 10.50 -11.43 3.45
CA PHE A 562 10.02 -12.20 2.30
C PHE A 562 9.33 -13.50 2.75
N TYR A 563 9.89 -14.17 3.75
CA TYR A 563 9.42 -15.45 4.25
C TYR A 563 9.30 -15.44 5.77
N ARG A 564 8.16 -14.95 6.27
CA ARG A 564 7.82 -14.91 7.69
C ARG A 564 8.02 -16.24 8.45
N SER A 565 7.89 -17.39 7.79
CA SER A 565 8.13 -18.72 8.40
C SER A 565 9.56 -18.89 8.93
N THR A 566 10.49 -18.04 8.52
CA THR A 566 11.87 -18.02 9.04
C THR A 566 11.93 -17.54 10.49
N LEU A 567 11.00 -16.68 10.92
CA LEU A 567 10.87 -16.27 12.33
C LEU A 567 10.54 -17.45 13.24
N THR A 568 9.78 -18.44 12.73
CA THR A 568 9.56 -19.71 13.44
C THR A 568 10.89 -20.38 13.74
N ILE A 569 11.81 -20.46 12.78
CA ILE A 569 13.12 -21.07 12.97
C ILE A 569 13.92 -20.28 14.03
N GLY A 570 13.92 -18.95 13.95
CA GLY A 570 14.58 -18.10 14.95
C GLY A 570 14.04 -18.31 16.37
N LEU A 571 12.72 -18.38 16.54
CA LEU A 571 12.06 -18.61 17.82
C LEU A 571 12.34 -20.02 18.38
N LEU A 572 12.45 -21.04 17.52
CA LEU A 572 12.85 -22.39 17.92
C LEU A 572 14.31 -22.42 18.42
N VAL A 573 15.20 -21.66 17.77
CA VAL A 573 16.59 -21.50 18.23
C VAL A 573 16.61 -20.80 19.61
N PHE A 574 15.80 -19.76 19.81
CA PHE A 574 15.68 -19.09 21.11
C PHE A 574 15.11 -20.00 22.20
N ALA A 575 14.20 -20.92 21.86
CA ALA A 575 13.65 -21.89 22.80
C ALA A 575 14.74 -22.79 23.42
N GLY A 576 15.86 -23.01 22.72
CA GLY A 576 17.02 -23.79 23.19
C GLY A 576 18.04 -23.01 24.03
N TRP A 577 17.96 -21.68 24.09
CA TRP A 577 18.89 -20.84 24.84
C TRP A 577 19.08 -21.24 26.33
N PRO A 578 18.03 -21.60 27.09
CA PRO A 578 18.19 -21.99 28.50
C PRO A 578 19.02 -23.27 28.71
N VAL A 579 19.10 -24.14 27.69
CA VAL A 579 19.89 -25.37 27.73
C VAL A 579 21.38 -25.05 27.55
N ILE A 580 21.69 -24.13 26.64
CA ILE A 580 23.07 -23.73 26.30
C ILE A 580 23.76 -23.08 27.51
N ILE A 581 23.06 -22.22 28.26
CA ILE A 581 23.61 -21.50 29.43
C ILE A 581 23.37 -22.26 30.76
N GLN A 582 22.86 -23.50 30.69
CA GLN A 582 22.52 -24.31 31.87
C GLN A 582 21.50 -23.65 32.83
N LEU A 583 20.76 -22.64 32.37
CA LEU A 583 19.66 -21.99 33.12
C LEU A 583 18.54 -22.97 33.42
N TRP A 584 18.41 -24.03 32.62
CA TRP A 584 17.50 -25.15 32.88
C TRP A 584 17.72 -25.83 34.26
N VAL A 585 18.95 -25.79 34.78
CA VAL A 585 19.32 -26.36 36.09
C VAL A 585 18.98 -25.39 37.23
N GLN A 586 19.15 -24.08 37.01
CA GLN A 586 19.00 -23.05 38.04
C GLN A 586 17.54 -22.57 38.20
N ALA A 587 16.82 -22.40 37.08
CA ALA A 587 15.48 -21.81 37.03
C ALA A 587 14.53 -22.67 36.17
N LYS A 588 14.38 -23.95 36.53
CA LYS A 588 13.65 -24.97 35.74
C LYS A 588 12.24 -24.53 35.33
N THR A 589 11.49 -23.90 36.23
CA THR A 589 10.13 -23.43 35.95
C THR A 589 10.11 -22.30 34.92
N THR A 590 10.93 -21.26 35.12
CA THR A 590 11.04 -20.12 34.22
C THR A 590 11.57 -20.53 32.85
N ALA A 591 12.56 -21.42 32.80
CA ALA A 591 13.11 -21.98 31.56
C ALA A 591 12.06 -22.78 30.77
N LEU A 592 11.23 -23.59 31.45
CA LEU A 592 10.16 -24.35 30.81
C LEU A 592 9.07 -23.43 30.24
N ILE A 593 8.70 -22.38 30.98
CA ILE A 593 7.73 -21.38 30.50
C ILE A 593 8.30 -20.62 29.30
N TRP A 594 9.58 -20.23 29.31
CA TRP A 594 10.27 -19.61 28.17
C TRP A 594 10.20 -20.48 26.92
N THR A 595 10.61 -21.75 27.03
CA THR A 595 10.60 -22.69 25.91
C THR A 595 9.19 -22.87 25.38
N LEU A 596 8.19 -23.04 26.25
CA LEU A 596 6.79 -23.17 25.84
C LEU A 596 6.28 -21.92 25.08
N LEU A 597 6.56 -20.73 25.60
CA LEU A 597 6.12 -19.47 24.96
C LEU A 597 6.83 -19.21 23.64
N CYS A 598 8.12 -19.56 23.51
CA CYS A 598 8.82 -19.52 22.22
C CYS A 598 8.17 -20.46 21.20
N MET A 599 7.85 -21.71 21.60
CA MET A 599 7.19 -22.68 20.72
C MET A 599 5.80 -22.21 20.29
N LEU A 600 5.02 -21.63 21.21
CA LEU A 600 3.69 -21.06 20.91
C LEU A 600 3.80 -19.87 19.96
N LEU A 601 4.73 -18.95 20.21
CA LEU A 601 4.94 -17.79 19.35
C LEU A 601 5.39 -18.20 17.95
N ALA A 602 6.19 -19.27 17.84
CA ALA A 602 6.67 -19.81 16.57
C ALA A 602 5.56 -20.34 15.65
N ILE A 603 4.35 -20.58 16.16
CA ILE A 603 3.18 -20.98 15.35
C ILE A 603 2.65 -19.81 14.52
N PHE A 604 2.64 -18.59 15.06
CA PHE A 604 2.00 -17.43 14.41
C PHE A 604 2.56 -17.09 13.02
N PRO A 605 3.90 -17.10 12.79
CA PRO A 605 4.43 -16.86 11.46
C PRO A 605 4.02 -17.90 10.41
N LEU A 606 3.62 -19.11 10.81
CA LEU A 606 3.12 -20.16 9.91
C LEU A 606 1.63 -19.99 9.59
N MET A 607 0.88 -19.25 10.41
CA MET A 607 -0.57 -19.08 10.25
C MET A 607 -0.87 -18.02 9.17
N PRO A 608 -1.73 -18.25 8.17
CA PRO A 608 -2.01 -17.33 7.06
C PRO A 608 -2.45 -15.93 7.51
N VAL A 609 -1.84 -14.89 6.92
CA VAL A 609 -2.17 -13.47 7.16
C VAL A 609 -3.55 -13.13 6.60
N VAL A 610 -3.84 -13.65 5.40
CA VAL A 610 -5.07 -13.43 4.63
C VAL A 610 -5.58 -14.80 4.17
N GLY A 611 -6.79 -15.19 4.56
CA GLY A 611 -7.67 -16.07 3.75
C GLY A 611 -8.73 -16.85 4.53
N ARG A 612 -9.19 -16.37 5.70
CA ARG A 612 -9.90 -17.19 6.69
C ARG A 612 -11.21 -16.56 7.15
N GLU A 613 -12.13 -17.42 7.55
CA GLU A 613 -13.36 -17.01 8.23
C GLU A 613 -13.05 -16.51 9.65
N PRO A 614 -13.78 -15.49 10.14
CA PRO A 614 -13.60 -14.96 11.48
C PRO A 614 -13.96 -16.03 12.50
N ASN A 615 -13.15 -16.11 13.55
CA ASN A 615 -13.36 -17.00 14.68
C ASN A 615 -13.52 -16.14 15.95
N ILE A 616 -14.69 -15.52 16.05
CA ILE A 616 -15.05 -14.68 17.20
C ILE A 616 -15.03 -15.44 18.54
N PRO A 617 -15.42 -16.73 18.62
CA PRO A 617 -15.23 -17.52 19.85
C PRO A 617 -13.79 -17.53 20.37
N LEU A 618 -12.79 -17.51 19.48
CA LEU A 618 -11.38 -17.45 19.85
C LEU A 618 -10.98 -16.06 20.39
N VAL A 619 -11.53 -14.99 19.82
CA VAL A 619 -11.35 -13.62 20.32
C VAL A 619 -11.98 -13.48 21.72
N ILE A 620 -13.20 -14.02 21.92
CA ILE A 620 -13.86 -14.04 23.22
C ILE A 620 -13.05 -14.84 24.24
N THR A 621 -12.58 -16.03 23.85
CA THR A 621 -11.73 -16.87 24.71
C THR A 621 -10.45 -16.13 25.10
N THR A 622 -9.86 -15.35 24.21
CA THR A 622 -8.69 -14.51 24.50
C THR A 622 -9.02 -13.41 25.51
N GLY A 623 -10.15 -12.72 25.35
CA GLY A 623 -10.61 -11.70 26.30
C GLY A 623 -10.82 -12.29 27.70
N LEU A 624 -11.50 -13.43 27.79
CA LEU A 624 -11.70 -14.16 29.04
C LEU A 624 -10.38 -14.63 29.66
N LEU A 625 -9.47 -15.17 28.86
CA LEU A 625 -8.15 -15.60 29.31
C LEU A 625 -7.34 -14.42 29.87
N THR A 626 -7.40 -13.26 29.22
CA THR A 626 -6.75 -12.02 29.67
C THR A 626 -7.32 -11.57 31.02
N LEU A 627 -8.65 -11.63 31.19
CA LEU A 627 -9.30 -11.33 32.48
C LEU A 627 -8.89 -12.31 33.57
N LEU A 628 -8.81 -13.61 33.27
CA LEU A 628 -8.37 -14.64 34.22
C LEU A 628 -6.92 -14.41 34.68
N ILE A 629 -6.01 -14.13 33.74
CA ILE A 629 -4.61 -13.78 34.04
C ILE A 629 -4.55 -12.51 34.89
N SER A 630 -5.43 -11.54 34.61
CA SER A 630 -5.50 -10.28 35.36
C SER A 630 -5.96 -10.48 36.79
N CYS A 631 -7.00 -11.30 37.01
CA CYS A 631 -7.47 -11.68 38.34
C CYS A 631 -6.36 -12.37 39.15
N PHE A 632 -5.63 -13.32 38.55
CA PHE A 632 -4.52 -14.00 39.22
C PHE A 632 -3.38 -13.03 39.56
N SER A 633 -3.03 -12.14 38.63
CA SER A 633 -1.97 -11.14 38.82
C SER A 633 -2.33 -10.15 39.93
N LEU A 634 -3.57 -9.64 39.96
CA LEU A 634 -4.06 -8.79 41.04
C LEU A 634 -4.14 -9.51 42.38
N ALA A 635 -4.61 -10.77 42.42
CA ALA A 635 -4.62 -11.56 43.65
C ALA A 635 -3.21 -11.78 44.22
N SER A 636 -2.23 -12.04 43.35
CA SER A 636 -0.81 -12.15 43.71
C SER A 636 -0.24 -10.83 44.23
N LEU A 637 -0.61 -9.70 43.63
CA LEU A 637 -0.25 -8.36 44.09
C LEU A 637 -0.89 -8.02 45.44
N CYS A 638 -2.15 -8.37 45.65
CA CYS A 638 -2.87 -8.17 46.92
C CYS A 638 -2.31 -9.03 48.07
N LYS A 639 -1.74 -10.21 47.76
CA LYS A 639 -1.16 -11.13 48.74
C LYS A 639 0.25 -10.73 49.18
N ARG A 640 0.99 -9.96 48.36
CA ARG A 640 2.30 -9.41 48.76
C ARG A 640 2.06 -8.23 49.70
N GLU A 641 2.42 -8.37 50.98
CA GLU A 641 2.49 -7.27 51.97
C GLU A 641 3.57 -6.23 51.60
N ASN A 642 3.42 -5.58 50.46
CA ASN A 642 4.29 -4.47 50.07
C ASN A 642 3.70 -3.17 50.61
N GLN A 643 4.54 -2.42 51.33
CA GLN A 643 4.32 -1.12 51.96
C GLN A 643 3.96 0.03 51.00
N TYR A 644 3.71 -0.27 49.72
CA TYR A 644 3.55 0.67 48.59
C TYR A 644 2.21 0.45 47.87
N ARG A 645 1.12 0.30 48.62
CA ARG A 645 -0.23 0.08 48.09
C ARG A 645 -0.99 1.41 48.05
N ASN A 646 -1.19 1.99 46.86
CA ASN A 646 -2.13 3.10 46.71
C ASN A 646 -3.48 2.55 46.21
N ASN A 647 -4.58 2.94 46.85
CA ASN A 647 -5.93 2.50 46.43
C ASN A 647 -6.27 3.01 45.02
N GLU A 648 -5.68 4.13 44.60
CA GLU A 648 -5.84 4.67 43.24
C GLU A 648 -5.25 3.73 42.17
N ASP A 649 -4.14 3.04 42.46
CA ASP A 649 -3.49 2.14 41.51
C ASP A 649 -4.37 0.92 41.18
N LEU A 650 -5.08 0.39 42.19
CA LEU A 650 -6.03 -0.71 42.02
C LEU A 650 -7.24 -0.30 41.18
N LYS A 651 -7.68 0.96 41.29
CA LYS A 651 -8.78 1.49 40.46
C LYS A 651 -8.41 1.53 38.99
N VAL A 652 -7.17 1.92 38.66
CA VAL A 652 -6.68 1.94 37.26
C VAL A 652 -6.74 0.53 36.65
N HIS A 653 -6.20 -0.48 37.35
CA HIS A 653 -6.24 -1.86 36.85
C HIS A 653 -7.68 -2.40 36.73
N PHE A 654 -8.57 -2.05 37.67
CA PHE A 654 -9.99 -2.43 37.58
C PHE A 654 -10.67 -1.81 36.35
N PHE A 655 -10.41 -0.53 36.07
CA PHE A 655 -10.94 0.13 34.88
C PHE A 655 -10.40 -0.50 33.59
N GLN A 656 -9.11 -0.86 33.55
CA GLN A 656 -8.51 -1.57 32.42
C GLN A 656 -9.12 -2.97 32.21
N MET A 657 -9.39 -3.71 33.29
CA MET A 657 -10.10 -4.99 33.20
C MET A 657 -11.55 -4.82 32.72
N LEU A 658 -12.26 -3.78 33.20
CA LEU A 658 -13.59 -3.45 32.69
C LEU A 658 -13.54 -3.13 31.19
N SER A 659 -12.53 -2.38 30.75
CA SER A 659 -12.33 -2.07 29.33
C SER A 659 -12.10 -3.33 28.49
N ILE A 660 -11.36 -4.33 28.98
CA ILE A 660 -11.22 -5.64 28.31
C ILE A 660 -12.56 -6.38 28.21
N ALA A 661 -13.35 -6.40 29.29
CA ALA A 661 -14.66 -7.03 29.29
C ALA A 661 -15.63 -6.33 28.31
N LEU A 662 -15.64 -5.00 28.30
CA LEU A 662 -16.41 -4.20 27.35
C LEU A 662 -15.97 -4.44 25.92
N SER A 663 -14.65 -4.49 25.65
CA SER A 663 -14.11 -4.76 24.32
C SER A 663 -14.54 -6.14 23.82
N THR A 664 -14.47 -7.15 24.69
CA THR A 664 -14.90 -8.52 24.38
C THR A 664 -16.40 -8.58 24.07
N TYR A 665 -17.22 -7.89 24.86
CA TYR A 665 -18.66 -7.77 24.62
C TYR A 665 -18.98 -7.05 23.31
N VAL A 666 -18.31 -5.92 23.05
CA VAL A 666 -18.51 -5.11 21.85
C VAL A 666 -18.17 -5.91 20.60
N VAL A 667 -17.09 -6.68 20.58
CA VAL A 667 -16.74 -7.54 19.43
C VAL A 667 -17.84 -8.58 19.18
N SER A 668 -18.30 -9.27 20.23
CA SER A 668 -19.37 -10.27 20.10
C SER A 668 -20.68 -9.64 19.63
N SER A 669 -21.11 -8.54 20.27
CA SER A 669 -22.34 -7.83 19.94
C SER A 669 -22.31 -7.25 18.53
N THR A 670 -21.16 -6.72 18.10
CA THR A 670 -20.97 -6.19 16.74
C THR A 670 -21.04 -7.32 15.72
N HIS A 671 -20.37 -8.45 15.98
CA HIS A 671 -20.46 -9.62 15.11
C HIS A 671 -21.91 -10.13 14.98
N ASP A 672 -22.64 -10.23 16.08
CA ASP A 672 -24.03 -10.68 16.07
C ASP A 672 -24.94 -9.68 15.35
N SER A 673 -24.74 -8.37 15.55
CA SER A 673 -25.49 -7.31 14.87
C SER A 673 -25.28 -7.34 13.36
N LEU A 674 -24.03 -7.49 12.91
CA LEU A 674 -23.68 -7.60 11.49
C LEU A 674 -24.22 -8.90 10.88
N LYS A 675 -24.09 -10.03 11.59
CA LYS A 675 -24.67 -11.31 11.18
C LYS A 675 -26.18 -11.24 11.03
N ASN A 676 -26.86 -10.51 11.91
CA ASN A 676 -28.30 -10.28 11.87
C ASN A 676 -28.71 -9.10 10.98
N LYS A 677 -27.76 -8.45 10.30
CA LYS A 677 -27.97 -7.29 9.41
C LYS A 677 -28.72 -6.13 10.07
N GLN A 678 -28.37 -5.84 11.32
CA GLN A 678 -28.89 -4.71 12.09
C GLN A 678 -27.98 -3.47 11.99
N GLY A 679 -26.95 -3.53 11.14
CA GLY A 679 -25.93 -2.50 11.02
C GLY A 679 -24.99 -2.45 12.22
N LEU A 680 -24.26 -1.34 12.36
CA LEU A 680 -23.28 -1.14 13.42
C LEU A 680 -23.91 -0.36 14.59
N PRO A 681 -24.13 -0.97 15.77
CA PRO A 681 -24.82 -0.29 16.88
C PRO A 681 -24.06 0.95 17.36
N VAL A 682 -24.75 2.09 17.48
CA VAL A 682 -24.15 3.37 17.91
C VAL A 682 -23.44 3.26 19.27
N LEU A 683 -24.01 2.48 20.20
CA LEU A 683 -23.40 2.25 21.51
C LEU A 683 -22.04 1.54 21.38
N ASN A 684 -21.93 0.55 20.49
CA ASN A 684 -20.68 -0.16 20.24
C ASN A 684 -19.62 0.77 19.63
N GLN A 685 -20.03 1.69 18.76
CA GLN A 685 -19.13 2.72 18.19
C GLN A 685 -18.58 3.64 19.29
N ILE A 686 -19.44 4.16 20.16
CA ILE A 686 -19.04 5.03 21.27
C ILE A 686 -18.07 4.30 22.20
N ILE A 687 -18.38 3.06 22.60
CA ILE A 687 -17.49 2.29 23.48
C ILE A 687 -16.14 2.02 22.81
N SER A 688 -16.12 1.73 21.51
CA SER A 688 -14.89 1.49 20.77
C SER A 688 -13.98 2.72 20.72
N TRP A 689 -14.53 3.89 20.38
CA TRP A 689 -13.78 5.15 20.37
C TRP A 689 -13.28 5.55 21.76
N MET A 690 -14.13 5.41 22.77
CA MET A 690 -13.74 5.68 24.16
C MET A 690 -12.64 4.73 24.66
N THR A 691 -12.70 3.46 24.26
CA THR A 691 -11.67 2.46 24.57
C THR A 691 -10.33 2.82 23.91
N LEU A 692 -10.34 3.20 22.64
CA LEU A 692 -9.14 3.61 21.91
C LEU A 692 -8.44 4.82 22.56
N VAL A 693 -9.20 5.83 22.97
CA VAL A 693 -8.63 7.02 23.63
C VAL A 693 -8.14 6.67 25.03
N SER A 694 -8.95 5.96 25.81
CA SER A 694 -8.61 5.64 27.21
C SER A 694 -7.42 4.67 27.31
N SER A 695 -7.27 3.71 26.38
CA SER A 695 -6.16 2.76 26.38
C SER A 695 -4.79 3.43 26.27
N SER A 696 -4.69 4.58 25.59
CA SER A 696 -3.44 5.36 25.47
C SER A 696 -3.12 6.16 26.73
N VAL A 697 -4.13 6.57 27.50
CA VAL A 697 -3.97 7.46 28.67
C VAL A 697 -3.82 6.68 29.97
N LEU A 698 -4.58 5.60 30.17
CA LEU A 698 -4.58 4.82 31.41
C LEU A 698 -3.20 4.29 31.82
N PRO A 699 -2.32 3.83 30.90
CA PRO A 699 -0.98 3.38 31.24
C PRO A 699 -0.07 4.50 31.71
N LEU A 700 -0.44 5.78 31.62
CA LEU A 700 0.32 6.90 32.20
C LEU A 700 -0.05 7.11 33.67
N LEU A 701 -1.31 6.82 34.03
CA LEU A 701 -1.87 6.95 35.38
C LEU A 701 -1.54 5.76 36.29
N SER A 702 -1.02 4.66 35.74
CA SER A 702 -0.67 3.46 36.50
C SER A 702 0.62 3.62 37.33
N PRO A 703 0.97 2.67 38.20
CA PRO A 703 2.19 2.74 39.00
C PRO A 703 3.46 2.76 38.15
N THR A 704 4.47 3.52 38.56
CA THR A 704 5.78 3.56 37.89
C THR A 704 6.67 2.34 38.19
N PHE A 705 6.18 1.36 38.95
CA PHE A 705 6.90 0.10 39.18
C PHE A 705 6.95 -0.77 37.93
N LEU A 706 8.10 -1.36 37.61
CA LEU A 706 8.36 -2.07 36.35
C LEU A 706 7.24 -3.04 35.94
N PHE A 707 7.00 -4.08 36.75
CA PHE A 707 6.03 -5.11 36.39
C PHE A 707 4.57 -4.62 36.42
N GLN A 708 4.24 -3.67 37.31
CA GLN A 708 2.89 -3.10 37.36
C GLN A 708 2.64 -2.18 36.14
N ARG A 709 3.63 -1.38 35.75
CA ARG A 709 3.57 -0.53 34.55
C ARG A 709 3.44 -1.37 33.29
N LEU A 710 4.30 -2.38 33.12
CA LEU A 710 4.24 -3.28 31.95
C LEU A 710 2.91 -4.05 31.89
N PHE A 711 2.39 -4.49 33.04
CA PHE A 711 1.10 -5.17 33.10
C PHE A 711 -0.05 -4.22 32.74
N SER A 712 -0.03 -2.98 33.23
CA SER A 712 -0.98 -1.94 32.85
C SER A 712 -0.91 -1.59 31.35
N ILE A 713 0.29 -1.53 30.76
CA ILE A 713 0.48 -1.35 29.30
C ILE A 713 -0.16 -2.52 28.54
N LEU A 714 0.09 -3.77 28.98
CA LEU A 714 -0.53 -4.95 28.38
C LEU A 714 -2.06 -4.88 28.42
N LEU A 715 -2.67 -4.58 29.57
CA LEU A 715 -4.14 -4.55 29.67
C LEU A 715 -4.76 -3.47 28.76
N SER A 716 -4.13 -2.30 28.70
CA SER A 716 -4.55 -1.24 27.78
C SER A 716 -4.42 -1.67 26.33
N LEU A 717 -3.28 -2.22 25.90
CA LEU A 717 -3.08 -2.68 24.53
C LEU A 717 -4.06 -3.80 24.17
N MET A 718 -4.31 -4.76 25.08
CA MET A 718 -5.26 -5.85 24.85
C MET A 718 -6.67 -5.35 24.60
N SER A 719 -7.15 -4.33 25.32
CA SER A 719 -8.50 -3.77 25.10
C SER A 719 -8.67 -3.28 23.66
N THR A 720 -7.71 -2.53 23.14
CA THR A 720 -7.74 -2.01 21.76
C THR A 720 -7.50 -3.11 20.74
N TYR A 721 -6.56 -4.01 21.00
CA TYR A 721 -6.22 -5.09 20.08
C TYR A 721 -7.38 -6.09 19.90
N LEU A 722 -8.15 -6.37 20.96
CA LEU A 722 -9.36 -7.20 20.87
C LEU A 722 -10.40 -6.59 19.93
N LEU A 723 -10.62 -5.26 19.99
CA LEU A 723 -11.54 -4.56 19.08
C LEU A 723 -11.12 -4.66 17.61
N LEU A 724 -9.82 -4.84 17.35
CA LEU A 724 -9.23 -4.97 16.00
C LEU A 724 -9.08 -6.43 15.56
N SER A 725 -9.49 -7.41 16.38
CA SER A 725 -9.27 -8.83 16.12
C SER A 725 -10.56 -9.53 15.65
N THR A 726 -10.39 -10.47 14.73
CA THR A 726 -11.45 -11.32 14.16
C THR A 726 -11.20 -12.82 14.37
N GLY A 727 -10.01 -13.23 14.80
CA GLY A 727 -9.63 -14.64 14.97
C GLY A 727 -8.48 -14.90 15.93
N TYR A 728 -7.50 -15.69 15.47
CA TYR A 728 -6.41 -16.22 16.31
C TYR A 728 -5.34 -15.19 16.66
N GLU A 729 -5.24 -14.13 15.88
CA GLU A 729 -4.35 -13.00 16.10
C GLU A 729 -4.58 -12.35 17.46
N ALA A 730 -5.79 -12.44 18.04
CA ALA A 730 -6.10 -11.96 19.38
C ALA A 730 -5.17 -12.57 20.46
N LEU A 731 -4.73 -13.83 20.28
CA LEU A 731 -3.83 -14.52 21.22
C LEU A 731 -2.38 -14.03 21.12
N PHE A 732 -1.98 -13.44 19.99
CA PHE A 732 -0.59 -13.09 19.72
C PHE A 732 0.02 -12.14 20.76
N PRO A 733 -0.61 -10.98 21.10
CA PRO A 733 -0.01 -10.05 22.06
C PRO A 733 0.11 -10.65 23.46
N LEU A 734 -0.79 -11.58 23.82
CA LEU A 734 -0.73 -12.26 25.12
C LEU A 734 0.48 -13.19 25.21
N VAL A 735 0.72 -13.99 24.16
CA VAL A 735 1.88 -14.90 24.08
C VAL A 735 3.18 -14.10 24.01
N LEU A 736 3.24 -13.07 23.17
CA LEU A 736 4.40 -12.19 23.02
C LEU A 736 4.72 -11.48 24.34
N SER A 737 3.73 -10.88 24.98
CA SER A 737 3.94 -10.17 26.25
C SER A 737 4.37 -11.13 27.36
N GLY A 738 3.75 -12.32 27.42
CA GLY A 738 4.20 -13.38 28.32
C GLY A 738 5.67 -13.74 28.10
N LEU A 739 6.09 -13.88 26.84
CA LEU A 739 7.46 -14.19 26.49
C LEU A 739 8.41 -13.07 26.94
N MET A 740 8.07 -11.80 26.68
CA MET A 740 8.85 -10.64 27.13
C MET A 740 8.93 -10.53 28.67
N PHE A 741 7.84 -10.81 29.40
CA PHE A 741 7.86 -10.84 30.86
C PHE A 741 8.78 -11.94 31.41
N VAL A 742 8.73 -13.12 30.81
CA VAL A 742 9.61 -14.24 31.19
C VAL A 742 11.04 -13.93 30.81
N TRP A 743 11.27 -13.26 29.68
CA TRP A 743 12.58 -12.82 29.23
C TRP A 743 13.30 -11.97 30.29
N ILE A 744 12.61 -10.96 30.83
CA ILE A 744 13.14 -10.07 31.87
C ILE A 744 13.62 -10.87 33.09
N ASN A 745 12.85 -11.88 33.52
CA ASN A 745 13.22 -12.74 34.65
C ASN A 745 14.37 -13.69 34.30
N MET A 746 14.36 -14.26 33.09
CA MET A 746 15.45 -15.12 32.59
C MET A 746 16.78 -14.37 32.51
N GLU A 747 16.78 -13.12 32.08
CA GLU A 747 17.98 -12.27 32.07
C GLU A 747 18.49 -11.99 33.48
N GLN A 748 17.60 -11.82 34.46
CA GLN A 748 18.01 -11.64 35.86
C GLN A 748 18.71 -12.88 36.42
N GLU A 749 18.21 -14.08 36.10
CA GLU A 749 18.86 -15.34 36.51
C GLU A 749 20.19 -15.56 35.76
N ALA A 750 20.23 -15.24 34.46
CA ALA A 750 21.46 -15.29 33.68
C ALA A 750 22.56 -14.37 34.24
N LEU A 751 22.20 -13.19 34.76
CA LEU A 751 23.17 -12.28 35.38
C LEU A 751 23.85 -12.86 36.63
N GLN A 752 23.14 -13.70 37.40
CA GLN A 752 23.73 -14.39 38.54
C GLN A 752 24.77 -15.42 38.09
N HIS A 753 24.53 -16.11 36.97
CA HIS A 753 25.48 -17.04 36.36
C HIS A 753 26.79 -16.35 35.93
N TYR A 754 26.71 -15.10 35.46
CA TYR A 754 27.87 -14.30 35.06
C TYR A 754 28.57 -13.56 36.22
N GLY A 755 28.20 -13.82 37.48
CA GLY A 755 28.87 -13.27 38.66
C GLY A 755 28.62 -11.77 38.91
N LEU A 756 27.69 -11.14 38.21
CA LEU A 756 27.34 -9.72 38.36
C LEU A 756 26.29 -9.56 39.47
N SER A 757 26.74 -9.20 40.67
CA SER A 757 25.86 -8.93 41.82
C SER A 757 25.26 -7.52 41.75
N LEU A 758 24.03 -7.40 41.25
CA LEU A 758 23.22 -6.19 41.43
C LEU A 758 21.79 -6.59 41.84
N LYS A 759 21.51 -6.49 43.14
CA LYS A 759 20.16 -6.57 43.71
C LYS A 759 19.68 -5.16 44.01
N PRO A 760 18.70 -4.67 43.26
CA PRO A 760 17.35 -4.64 43.79
C PRO A 760 16.50 -5.71 43.11
N LYS A 761 15.56 -6.31 43.86
CA LYS A 761 14.53 -7.16 43.23
C LYS A 761 13.84 -6.33 42.14
N LEU A 762 13.75 -6.83 40.90
CA LEU A 762 13.07 -6.15 39.78
C LEU A 762 11.66 -5.65 40.15
N ALA A 763 11.00 -6.31 41.10
CA ALA A 763 9.72 -5.92 41.68
C ALA A 763 9.70 -4.54 42.38
N VAL A 764 10.86 -3.98 42.73
CA VAL A 764 11.01 -2.68 43.41
C VAL A 764 11.51 -1.59 42.43
N PHE A 765 11.87 -1.96 41.19
CA PHE A 765 12.34 -1.00 40.19
C PHE A 765 11.23 -0.02 39.82
N ASN A 766 11.52 1.27 39.87
CA ASN A 766 10.56 2.35 39.69
C ASN A 766 11.07 3.37 38.67
N PHE A 767 10.33 3.57 37.59
CA PHE A 767 10.63 4.48 36.48
C PHE A 767 10.63 5.98 36.85
N ALA A 768 10.05 6.37 37.98
CA ALA A 768 10.04 7.76 38.46
C ALA A 768 11.36 8.19 39.11
N TYR A 769 12.15 7.23 39.62
CA TYR A 769 13.45 7.57 40.17
C TYR A 769 14.39 7.97 39.04
N ALA A 770 14.87 9.22 39.08
CA ALA A 770 15.99 9.66 38.26
C ALA A 770 17.16 8.72 38.56
N THR A 771 17.42 7.80 37.63
CA THR A 771 18.53 6.86 37.75
C THR A 771 19.79 7.69 37.62
N ASP A 772 20.55 7.79 38.72
CA ASP A 772 21.86 8.42 38.72
C ASP A 772 22.72 7.73 37.66
N ILE A 773 23.17 8.52 36.67
CA ILE A 773 23.90 8.04 35.48
C ILE A 773 25.18 7.29 35.89
N THR A 774 25.68 7.54 37.09
CA THR A 774 26.81 6.82 37.70
C THR A 774 26.54 5.34 38.02
N ARG A 775 25.29 4.86 37.92
CA ARG A 775 24.89 3.46 38.13
C ARG A 775 24.66 2.66 36.83
N PHE A 776 24.93 3.20 35.65
CA PHE A 776 24.83 2.41 34.42
C PHE A 776 25.83 1.26 34.44
N ARG A 777 25.30 0.04 34.26
CA ARG A 777 26.11 -1.17 34.09
C ARG A 777 26.95 -1.01 32.82
N GLN A 778 28.21 -1.40 32.89
CA GLN A 778 29.08 -1.47 31.70
C GLN A 778 28.53 -2.46 30.67
N LEU A 779 28.72 -2.17 29.40
CA LEU A 779 28.33 -3.07 28.32
C LEU A 779 29.19 -4.34 28.33
N HIS A 780 28.54 -5.49 28.16
CA HIS A 780 29.17 -6.80 27.99
C HIS A 780 28.77 -7.42 26.65
N LEU A 781 29.53 -8.41 26.17
CA LEU A 781 29.23 -9.13 24.93
C LEU A 781 27.82 -9.77 24.92
N ASP A 782 27.31 -10.13 26.10
CA ASP A 782 25.94 -10.66 26.27
C ASP A 782 24.84 -9.64 25.90
N ASP A 783 25.13 -8.33 25.92
CA ASP A 783 24.16 -7.29 25.54
C ASP A 783 23.86 -7.29 24.03
N VAL A 784 24.75 -7.86 23.22
CA VAL A 784 24.51 -8.10 21.78
C VAL A 784 23.39 -9.12 21.61
N ARG A 785 23.45 -10.23 22.37
CA ARG A 785 22.39 -11.25 22.36
C ARG A 785 21.05 -10.65 22.79
N ARG A 786 21.05 -9.80 23.83
CA ARG A 786 19.81 -9.11 24.26
C ARG A 786 19.25 -8.20 23.20
N SER A 787 20.11 -7.46 22.51
CA SER A 787 19.71 -6.60 21.40
C SER A 787 19.14 -7.43 20.25
N PHE A 788 19.75 -8.58 19.94
CA PHE A 788 19.25 -9.49 18.92
C PHE A 788 17.88 -10.09 19.29
N PHE A 789 17.69 -10.51 20.55
CA PHE A 789 16.39 -10.97 21.03
C PHE A 789 15.34 -9.86 20.94
N PHE A 790 15.69 -8.64 21.35
CA PHE A 790 14.78 -7.48 21.28
C PHE A 790 14.31 -7.20 19.85
N VAL A 791 15.21 -7.22 18.86
CA VAL A 791 14.86 -6.94 17.45
C VAL A 791 14.07 -8.09 16.82
N SER A 792 14.23 -9.31 17.33
CA SER A 792 13.55 -10.50 16.81
C SER A 792 12.14 -10.70 17.35
N PHE A 793 11.81 -10.09 18.50
CA PHE A 793 10.48 -10.07 19.09
C PHE A 793 9.69 -8.85 18.61
#